data_AF-A0A8X7XK93-F1
#
_entry.id   AF-A0A8X7XK93-F1
#
_cell.length_a   1.000
_cell.length_b   1.000
_cell.length_c   1.000
_cell.angle_alpha   90.00
_cell.angle_beta   90.00
_cell.angle_gamma   90.00
#
_symmetry.space_group_name_H-M   'P 1'
#
loop_
_entity.id
_entity.type
_entity.pdbx_description
1 polymer ?
#
loop_
_entity_poly.entity_id
_entity_poly.type
_entity_poly.pdbx_seq_one_letter_code
_entity_poly.pdbx_strand_id
1 'polypeptide(L)'
;MSTLFITPHADDFRCQTALIAAEFAAPSFKPKVISEGGASPGRRLPCLVTSDGLIISGAAAVGFVLFPEHHSSSGEKNSSLVRQWLSFSENEIIPASCAWTFPLLGVVNSSKQIIERAEADLKKILKVLDMHLKLRTYLVGESITLADISVACALLLPFKYVLDPVVRKPFINVTRWFVTCVNQPQFKKILGEVKLCEKVVQINSKNAKPTETLQSKGQDIPAVPPPKTEAQLKKEAKKREKLEKFQQKKEMEQKKQHSQTEKKIKPEKKELGVFTYDIPTPAGDKKDVTCTMPDSYSPQYVEAAWYQWWEKQGFFKPEYGKKSVSEPNPKGVFMMCIPPPNVTGSLHLGHALTNSIQDSLTRWHRMCGETTLWNPGCDHAGIATQVVVEKKLWREQKKTRHDLGREAFIQEVWKWKNEKGDRIYHQLKKLGSSLDWDRACFTMDDKLSYAVQEAFVRMHEEGVIYRSKRLVNWSCTLNSAISDIEVDKKELSGRTLLPVPGYKDKVEFGVLVSFAYKIDGSDEEVVVATTRIETMLGDTAVAVHPQDSRYLHLKGKYVAHPFCNRKMPVVFDEFVDVNFGTGAVKITPAHDHNDYEVGQRHNLEFVNIIDDDGFLINVPAPFLASVAHRLNRTPQEADEAIETDCTHMCRSVSPPVTPPFARSCMSMHTHREPASQIIN
;
A
#
# COMPACT_ATOMS: atom_id res chain seq x y z
N MET A 1 41.94 -7.55 12.48
CA MET A 1 41.54 -6.82 11.26
C MET A 1 40.14 -7.29 10.88
N SER A 2 39.21 -6.37 10.61
CA SER A 2 37.84 -6.71 10.22
C SER A 2 37.81 -7.42 8.86
N THR A 3 36.84 -8.32 8.66
CA THR A 3 36.68 -9.14 7.45
C THR A 3 35.25 -9.02 6.92
N LEU A 4 35.11 -8.64 5.65
CA LEU A 4 33.83 -8.47 4.95
C LEU A 4 33.58 -9.67 4.03
N PHE A 5 32.60 -10.49 4.38
CA PHE A 5 32.15 -11.64 3.63
C PHE A 5 31.04 -11.24 2.64
N ILE A 6 31.20 -11.63 1.37
CA ILE A 6 30.29 -11.31 0.26
C ILE A 6 29.92 -12.56 -0.54
N THR A 7 28.85 -12.48 -1.33
CA THR A 7 28.59 -13.46 -2.39
C THR A 7 29.52 -13.20 -3.60
N PRO A 8 29.87 -14.23 -4.40
CA PRO A 8 30.64 -14.04 -5.62
C PRO A 8 29.80 -13.54 -6.82
N HIS A 9 28.53 -13.20 -6.61
CA HIS A 9 27.60 -12.86 -7.70
C HIS A 9 27.70 -11.38 -8.05
N ALA A 10 28.25 -11.08 -9.24
CA ALA A 10 28.58 -9.71 -9.66
C ALA A 10 27.40 -8.71 -9.62
N ASP A 11 26.17 -9.19 -9.72
CA ASP A 11 24.94 -8.39 -9.68
C ASP A 11 24.15 -8.47 -8.35
N ASP A 12 24.73 -9.00 -7.26
CA ASP A 12 24.13 -8.91 -5.92
C ASP A 12 24.31 -7.51 -5.32
N PHE A 13 23.35 -6.63 -5.61
CA PHE A 13 23.32 -5.22 -5.19
C PHE A 13 23.50 -4.99 -3.68
N ARG A 14 23.17 -5.97 -2.84
CA ARG A 14 23.40 -5.90 -1.38
C ARG A 14 24.89 -6.01 -1.06
N CYS A 15 25.59 -6.95 -1.70
CA CYS A 15 27.03 -7.07 -1.58
C CYS A 15 27.76 -5.88 -2.22
N GLN A 16 27.28 -5.38 -3.37
CA GLN A 16 27.78 -4.13 -3.96
C GLN A 16 27.67 -2.93 -3.01
N THR A 17 26.54 -2.77 -2.31
CA THR A 17 26.32 -1.70 -1.32
C THR A 17 27.41 -1.72 -0.24
N ALA A 18 27.68 -2.89 0.34
CA ALA A 18 28.72 -3.07 1.35
C ALA A 18 30.14 -2.84 0.81
N LEU A 19 30.42 -3.27 -0.43
CA LEU A 19 31.72 -3.09 -1.08
C LEU A 19 32.02 -1.63 -1.43
N ILE A 20 31.02 -0.88 -1.91
CA ILE A 20 31.18 0.55 -2.20
C ILE A 20 31.36 1.32 -0.88
N ALA A 21 30.59 1.00 0.16
CA ALA A 21 30.80 1.57 1.50
C ALA A 21 32.22 1.28 2.05
N ALA A 22 32.76 0.08 1.82
CA ALA A 22 34.14 -0.26 2.19
C ALA A 22 35.21 0.58 1.46
N GLU A 23 34.90 1.20 0.32
CA GLU A 23 35.83 2.11 -0.35
C GLU A 23 35.82 3.53 0.23
N PHE A 24 34.72 3.96 0.83
CA PHE A 24 34.63 5.21 1.61
C PHE A 24 35.14 5.05 3.06
N ALA A 25 35.28 3.82 3.55
CA ALA A 25 35.85 3.53 4.87
C ALA A 25 37.26 4.11 5.06
N ALA A 26 37.53 4.63 6.26
CA ALA A 26 38.83 5.17 6.64
C ALA A 26 39.96 4.11 6.48
N PRO A 27 41.20 4.50 6.10
CA PRO A 27 42.29 3.55 5.85
C PRO A 27 42.59 2.59 7.02
N SER A 28 42.38 3.06 8.26
CA SER A 28 42.53 2.29 9.49
C SER A 28 41.45 1.21 9.71
N PHE A 29 40.32 1.28 8.99
CA PHE A 29 39.16 0.40 9.16
C PHE A 29 38.73 -0.35 7.88
N LYS A 30 39.50 -0.25 6.78
CA LYS A 30 39.18 -1.01 5.56
C LYS A 30 39.23 -2.52 5.81
N PRO A 31 38.13 -3.27 5.59
CA PRO A 31 38.07 -4.69 5.89
C PRO A 31 38.76 -5.53 4.82
N LYS A 32 39.26 -6.72 5.21
CA LYS A 32 39.65 -7.75 4.24
C LYS A 32 38.38 -8.33 3.59
N VAL A 33 38.23 -8.21 2.28
CA VAL A 33 37.10 -8.82 1.55
C VAL A 33 37.36 -10.31 1.31
N ILE A 34 36.33 -11.14 1.52
CA ILE A 34 36.34 -12.59 1.21
C ILE A 34 35.02 -12.95 0.52
N SER A 35 35.09 -13.63 -0.62
CA SER A 35 33.91 -14.16 -1.31
C SER A 35 33.63 -15.60 -0.86
N GLU A 36 32.44 -15.85 -0.31
CA GLU A 36 32.03 -17.20 0.13
C GLU A 36 31.07 -17.84 -0.90
N GLY A 37 31.46 -19.02 -1.40
CA GLY A 37 30.70 -19.77 -2.40
C GLY A 37 29.65 -20.69 -1.78
N GLY A 38 28.52 -20.12 -1.34
CA GLY A 38 27.38 -20.89 -0.82
C GLY A 38 26.76 -20.27 0.44
N ALA A 39 25.78 -20.97 1.02
CA ALA A 39 25.13 -20.56 2.27
C ALA A 39 25.95 -21.05 3.48
N SER A 40 26.95 -20.26 3.89
CA SER A 40 27.72 -20.50 5.12
C SER A 40 26.78 -20.59 6.34
N PRO A 41 26.78 -21.71 7.10
CA PRO A 41 25.86 -21.90 8.22
C PRO A 41 25.97 -20.76 9.25
N GLY A 42 24.86 -20.07 9.50
CA GLY A 42 24.76 -19.02 10.51
C GLY A 42 25.13 -17.59 10.08
N ARG A 43 25.44 -17.31 8.80
CA ARG A 43 25.72 -15.94 8.32
C ARG A 43 24.84 -15.50 7.16
N ARG A 44 24.22 -14.32 7.26
CA ARG A 44 23.53 -13.67 6.12
C ARG A 44 24.50 -12.72 5.43
N LEU A 45 24.76 -12.92 4.15
CA LEU A 45 25.64 -12.08 3.34
C LEU A 45 24.90 -10.83 2.79
N PRO A 46 25.54 -9.65 2.68
CA PRO A 46 26.91 -9.35 3.12
C PRO A 46 27.02 -9.35 4.65
N CYS A 47 28.18 -9.78 5.16
CA CYS A 47 28.45 -9.92 6.59
C CYS A 47 29.83 -9.36 6.94
N LEU A 48 29.90 -8.40 7.87
CA LEU A 48 31.14 -7.91 8.45
C LEU A 48 31.40 -8.65 9.76
N VAL A 49 32.61 -9.17 9.95
CA VAL A 49 33.12 -9.63 11.24
C VAL A 49 34.23 -8.67 11.66
N THR A 50 34.07 -8.01 12.80
CA THR A 50 35.04 -7.03 13.31
C THR A 50 36.24 -7.70 13.98
N SER A 51 37.27 -6.93 14.34
CA SER A 51 38.49 -7.45 14.98
C SER A 51 38.28 -8.05 16.38
N ASP A 52 37.24 -7.62 17.08
CA ASP A 52 36.77 -8.10 18.38
C ASP A 52 35.75 -9.26 18.28
N GLY A 53 35.39 -9.66 17.06
CA GLY A 53 34.55 -10.84 16.80
C GLY A 53 33.05 -10.58 16.69
N LEU A 54 32.59 -9.32 16.81
CA LEU A 54 31.19 -8.96 16.56
C LEU A 54 30.82 -9.25 15.09
N ILE A 55 29.67 -9.90 14.90
CA ILE A 55 29.14 -10.31 13.60
C ILE A 55 27.97 -9.39 13.23
N ILE A 56 28.09 -8.69 12.10
CA ILE A 56 27.12 -7.71 11.60
C ILE A 56 26.69 -8.15 10.20
N SER A 57 25.39 -8.32 9.96
CA SER A 57 24.85 -8.85 8.69
C SER A 57 23.79 -7.92 8.09
N GLY A 58 23.70 -7.90 6.75
CA GLY A 58 22.75 -7.07 6.01
C GLY A 58 23.37 -5.78 5.48
N ALA A 59 22.91 -5.32 4.32
CA ALA A 59 23.58 -4.27 3.55
C ALA A 59 23.58 -2.91 4.26
N ALA A 60 22.46 -2.46 4.82
CA ALA A 60 22.40 -1.20 5.57
C ALA A 60 23.28 -1.23 6.84
N ALA A 61 23.20 -2.29 7.65
CA ALA A 61 23.95 -2.42 8.90
C ALA A 61 25.47 -2.51 8.67
N VAL A 62 25.90 -3.33 7.71
CA VAL A 62 27.31 -3.43 7.30
C VAL A 62 27.79 -2.10 6.70
N GLY A 63 26.98 -1.48 5.85
CA GLY A 63 27.29 -0.18 5.25
C GLY A 63 27.48 0.94 6.29
N PHE A 64 26.63 0.99 7.32
CA PHE A 64 26.68 2.02 8.37
C PHE A 64 27.98 1.95 9.20
N VAL A 65 28.47 0.73 9.44
CA VAL A 65 29.73 0.50 10.18
C VAL A 65 30.96 0.77 9.31
N LEU A 66 30.87 0.57 7.98
CA LEU A 66 31.96 0.84 7.05
C LEU A 66 32.07 2.31 6.65
N PHE A 67 30.93 3.00 6.54
CA PHE A 67 30.87 4.43 6.19
C PHE A 67 30.12 5.22 7.28
N PRO A 68 30.73 5.39 8.48
CA PRO A 68 30.12 6.15 9.57
C PRO A 68 30.03 7.64 9.22
N GLU A 69 28.86 8.23 9.48
CA GLU A 69 28.54 9.61 9.12
C GLU A 69 29.20 10.64 10.05
N HIS A 70 30.44 10.99 9.75
CA HIS A 70 31.11 12.15 10.32
C HIS A 70 31.31 13.25 9.26
N HIS A 71 31.42 14.51 9.73
CA HIS A 71 31.58 15.77 8.97
C HIS A 71 30.30 16.60 8.69
N SER A 72 29.59 17.03 9.74
CA SER A 72 28.94 18.37 9.81
C SER A 72 28.37 18.64 11.21
N SER A 73 28.18 19.91 11.57
CA SER A 73 27.53 20.34 12.82
C SER A 73 26.02 20.06 12.87
N SER A 74 25.46 19.42 11.85
CA SER A 74 24.06 18.98 11.72
C SER A 74 23.91 17.45 11.72
N GLY A 75 24.95 16.71 12.14
CA GLY A 75 25.11 15.26 11.95
C GLY A 75 23.90 14.39 12.33
N GLU A 76 23.22 14.68 13.44
CA GLU A 76 22.03 13.91 13.85
C GLU A 76 20.89 13.99 12.84
N LYS A 77 20.63 15.18 12.29
CA LYS A 77 19.58 15.40 11.27
C LYS A 77 19.94 14.71 9.96
N ASN A 78 21.20 14.82 9.53
CA ASN A 78 21.66 14.15 8.31
C ASN A 78 21.61 12.61 8.46
N SER A 79 22.06 12.05 9.59
CA SER A 79 21.99 10.60 9.82
C SER A 79 20.55 10.08 9.99
N SER A 80 19.63 10.89 10.53
CA SER A 80 18.20 10.53 10.52
C SER A 80 17.64 10.42 9.09
N LEU A 81 18.05 11.33 8.18
CA LEU A 81 17.67 11.29 6.77
C LEU A 81 18.35 10.13 6.02
N VAL A 82 19.61 9.81 6.33
CA VAL A 82 20.29 8.64 5.74
C VAL A 82 19.61 7.34 6.18
N ARG A 83 19.23 7.21 7.46
CA ARG A 83 18.44 6.08 7.97
C ARG A 83 17.06 5.99 7.30
N GLN A 84 16.39 7.12 7.06
CA GLN A 84 15.14 7.16 6.29
C GLN A 84 15.33 6.60 4.87
N TRP A 85 16.36 7.04 4.14
CA TRP A 85 16.64 6.54 2.79
C TRP A 85 17.11 5.08 2.76
N LEU A 86 17.82 4.60 3.78
CA LEU A 86 18.16 3.19 3.92
C LEU A 86 16.91 2.33 4.12
N SER A 87 16.00 2.74 5.00
CA SER A 87 14.71 2.07 5.20
C SER A 87 13.86 2.08 3.92
N PHE A 88 13.80 3.21 3.21
CA PHE A 88 13.09 3.31 1.93
C PHE A 88 13.72 2.44 0.83
N SER A 89 15.06 2.30 0.84
CA SER A 89 15.79 1.39 -0.06
C SER A 89 15.42 -0.07 0.19
N GLU A 90 15.50 -0.52 1.45
CA GLU A 90 15.27 -1.94 1.81
C GLU A 90 13.78 -2.35 1.74
N ASN A 91 12.84 -1.46 2.08
CA ASN A 91 11.41 -1.79 2.15
C ASN A 91 10.60 -1.45 0.88
N GLU A 92 10.95 -0.40 0.14
CA GLU A 92 10.17 0.04 -1.04
C GLU A 92 10.92 -0.22 -2.36
N ILE A 93 12.14 0.30 -2.49
CA ILE A 93 12.88 0.27 -3.76
C ILE A 93 13.30 -1.15 -4.11
N ILE A 94 13.95 -1.87 -3.18
CA ILE A 94 14.48 -3.22 -3.44
C ILE A 94 13.38 -4.21 -3.86
N PRO A 95 12.22 -4.32 -3.17
CA PRO A 95 11.14 -5.20 -3.60
C PRO A 95 10.59 -4.86 -4.99
N ALA A 96 10.34 -3.57 -5.29
CA ALA A 96 9.82 -3.15 -6.59
C ALA A 96 10.84 -3.38 -7.73
N SER A 97 12.12 -3.05 -7.49
CA SER A 97 13.23 -3.31 -8.41
C SER A 97 13.36 -4.79 -8.74
N CYS A 98 13.34 -5.68 -7.73
CA CYS A 98 13.44 -7.13 -7.93
C CYS A 98 12.21 -7.67 -8.66
N ALA A 99 11.00 -7.27 -8.26
CA ALA A 99 9.76 -7.76 -8.85
C ALA A 99 9.61 -7.45 -10.35
N TRP A 100 10.17 -6.34 -10.84
CA TRP A 100 10.18 -6.00 -12.26
C TRP A 100 11.37 -6.62 -13.02
N THR A 101 12.59 -6.59 -12.44
CA THR A 101 13.80 -7.02 -13.16
C THR A 101 14.00 -8.53 -13.19
N PHE A 102 13.77 -9.25 -12.07
CA PHE A 102 14.07 -10.67 -11.97
C PHE A 102 13.30 -11.54 -12.98
N PRO A 103 12.03 -11.27 -13.33
CA PRO A 103 11.33 -12.04 -14.36
C PRO A 103 11.89 -11.83 -15.78
N LEU A 104 12.36 -10.62 -16.10
CA LEU A 104 12.92 -10.31 -17.42
C LEU A 104 14.35 -10.87 -17.60
N LEU A 105 15.05 -11.09 -16.48
CA LEU A 105 16.32 -11.80 -16.39
C LEU A 105 16.17 -13.34 -16.30
N GLY A 106 14.94 -13.87 -16.24
CA GLY A 106 14.67 -15.31 -16.12
C GLY A 106 14.95 -15.92 -14.74
N VAL A 107 15.07 -15.09 -13.69
CA VAL A 107 15.36 -15.52 -12.31
C VAL A 107 14.09 -15.98 -11.58
N VAL A 108 12.92 -15.40 -11.91
CA VAL A 108 11.62 -15.74 -11.29
C VAL A 108 10.52 -15.75 -12.35
N ASN A 109 9.76 -16.86 -12.46
CA ASN A 109 8.58 -16.91 -13.33
C ASN A 109 7.42 -16.13 -12.72
N SER A 110 7.06 -14.98 -13.31
CA SER A 110 5.96 -14.10 -12.89
C SER A 110 4.94 -13.89 -14.01
N SER A 111 3.67 -13.68 -13.66
CA SER A 111 2.63 -13.37 -14.64
C SER A 111 2.76 -11.93 -15.17
N LYS A 112 2.24 -11.67 -16.38
CA LYS A 112 2.28 -10.34 -17.03
C LYS A 112 1.69 -9.24 -16.13
N GLN A 113 0.59 -9.53 -15.43
CA GLN A 113 -0.06 -8.59 -14.50
C GLN A 113 0.82 -8.24 -13.28
N ILE A 114 1.63 -9.18 -12.78
CA ILE A 114 2.58 -8.92 -11.67
C ILE A 114 3.71 -8.01 -12.17
N ILE A 115 4.21 -8.24 -13.38
CA ILE A 115 5.28 -7.42 -14.00
C ILE A 115 4.76 -6.00 -14.28
N GLU A 116 3.55 -5.86 -14.85
CA GLU A 116 2.90 -4.56 -15.10
C GLU A 116 2.63 -3.78 -13.80
N ARG A 117 2.29 -4.49 -12.71
CA ARG A 117 2.16 -3.87 -11.39
C ARG A 117 3.52 -3.44 -10.82
N ALA A 118 4.55 -4.28 -10.88
CA ALA A 118 5.89 -3.92 -10.41
C ALA A 118 6.48 -2.72 -11.19
N GLU A 119 6.21 -2.64 -12.49
CA GLU A 119 6.49 -1.48 -13.33
C GLU A 119 5.77 -0.22 -12.84
N ALA A 120 4.47 -0.31 -12.56
CA ALA A 120 3.68 0.81 -12.04
C ALA A 120 4.13 1.26 -10.64
N ASP A 121 4.47 0.31 -9.77
CA ASP A 121 4.89 0.57 -8.40
C ASP A 121 6.32 1.17 -8.34
N LEU A 122 7.28 0.65 -9.11
CA LEU A 122 8.62 1.28 -9.21
C LEU A 122 8.55 2.70 -9.84
N LYS A 123 7.66 2.94 -10.81
CA LYS A 123 7.44 4.28 -11.37
C LYS A 123 6.90 5.30 -10.35
N LYS A 124 6.13 4.87 -9.34
CA LYS A 124 5.71 5.75 -8.23
C LYS A 124 6.91 6.13 -7.37
N ILE A 125 7.73 5.13 -7.00
CA ILE A 125 8.94 5.29 -6.19
C ILE A 125 9.94 6.22 -6.89
N LEU A 126 10.18 6.02 -8.19
CA LEU A 126 11.01 6.90 -9.02
C LEU A 126 10.49 8.34 -9.06
N LYS A 127 9.16 8.56 -9.02
CA LYS A 127 8.57 9.91 -8.95
C LYS A 127 8.88 10.61 -7.63
N VAL A 128 8.86 9.89 -6.51
CA VAL A 128 9.23 10.43 -5.18
C VAL A 128 10.71 10.83 -5.17
N LEU A 129 11.58 9.95 -5.66
CA LEU A 129 13.02 10.22 -5.79
C LEU A 129 13.30 11.42 -6.71
N ASP A 130 12.61 11.52 -7.86
CA ASP A 130 12.83 12.62 -8.82
C ASP A 130 12.46 13.98 -8.23
N MET A 131 11.34 14.02 -7.49
CA MET A 131 10.89 15.23 -6.79
C MET A 131 11.89 15.67 -5.71
N HIS A 132 12.45 14.71 -4.94
CA HIS A 132 13.46 15.01 -3.92
C HIS A 132 14.80 15.48 -4.51
N LEU A 133 15.22 14.87 -5.62
CA LEU A 133 16.48 15.15 -6.33
C LEU A 133 16.40 16.35 -7.29
N LYS A 134 15.23 16.97 -7.46
CA LYS A 134 15.00 18.15 -8.31
C LYS A 134 15.90 19.34 -7.95
N LEU A 135 16.21 19.51 -6.65
CA LEU A 135 17.02 20.61 -6.12
C LEU A 135 18.26 20.14 -5.35
N ARG A 136 18.65 18.86 -5.47
CA ARG A 136 19.72 18.25 -4.65
C ARG A 136 20.67 17.41 -5.50
N THR A 137 21.98 17.62 -5.35
CA THR A 137 22.98 16.81 -6.06
C THR A 137 22.93 15.35 -5.64
N TYR A 138 22.77 15.10 -4.34
CA TYR A 138 22.71 13.81 -3.63
C TYR A 138 21.44 13.69 -2.77
N LEU A 139 21.19 12.53 -2.16
CA LEU A 139 19.99 12.29 -1.34
C LEU A 139 20.01 13.03 0.01
N VAL A 140 21.18 13.19 0.63
CA VAL A 140 21.37 13.90 1.90
C VAL A 140 22.64 14.76 1.80
N GLY A 141 22.56 16.03 2.21
CA GLY A 141 23.70 16.95 2.17
C GLY A 141 24.20 17.26 0.75
N GLU A 142 25.49 17.61 0.66
CA GLU A 142 26.16 18.07 -0.58
C GLU A 142 27.21 17.08 -1.10
N SER A 143 27.37 15.93 -0.43
CA SER A 143 28.32 14.87 -0.75
C SER A 143 27.62 13.50 -0.80
N ILE A 144 28.33 12.47 -1.27
CA ILE A 144 27.83 11.09 -1.29
C ILE A 144 27.66 10.61 0.15
N THR A 145 26.48 10.11 0.47
CA THR A 145 26.19 9.45 1.74
C THR A 145 25.90 7.96 1.54
N LEU A 146 25.77 7.21 2.63
CA LEU A 146 25.34 5.81 2.57
C LEU A 146 23.92 5.63 1.98
N ALA A 147 23.07 6.67 2.06
CA ALA A 147 21.79 6.70 1.37
C ALA A 147 21.97 6.60 -0.15
N ASP A 148 22.89 7.40 -0.71
CA ASP A 148 23.18 7.42 -2.15
C ASP A 148 23.70 6.06 -2.63
N ILE A 149 24.59 5.44 -1.85
CA ILE A 149 25.13 4.09 -2.15
C ILE A 149 24.01 3.05 -2.17
N SER A 150 23.16 3.00 -1.13
CA SER A 150 22.09 2.01 -1.02
C SER A 150 21.03 2.16 -2.12
N VAL A 151 20.51 3.38 -2.32
CA VAL A 151 19.46 3.64 -3.31
C VAL A 151 19.98 3.46 -4.74
N ALA A 152 21.26 3.80 -5.02
CA ALA A 152 21.86 3.57 -6.33
C ALA A 152 22.07 2.08 -6.61
N CYS A 153 22.52 1.29 -5.62
CA CYS A 153 22.63 -0.17 -5.77
C CYS A 153 21.25 -0.81 -5.97
N ALA A 154 20.24 -0.41 -5.20
CA ALA A 154 18.86 -0.89 -5.33
C ALA A 154 18.23 -0.59 -6.70
N LEU A 155 18.65 0.50 -7.36
CA LEU A 155 18.21 0.88 -8.71
C LEU A 155 19.14 0.39 -9.84
N LEU A 156 20.27 -0.26 -9.54
CA LEU A 156 21.24 -0.67 -10.56
C LEU A 156 20.64 -1.64 -11.59
N LEU A 157 19.93 -2.68 -11.14
CA LEU A 157 19.30 -3.65 -12.03
C LEU A 157 18.20 -3.00 -12.89
N PRO A 158 17.30 -2.16 -12.32
CA PRO A 158 16.39 -1.35 -13.14
C PRO A 158 17.09 -0.52 -14.23
N PHE A 159 18.13 0.24 -13.88
CA PHE A 159 18.85 1.08 -14.85
C PHE A 159 19.62 0.28 -15.91
N LYS A 160 20.13 -0.91 -15.58
CA LYS A 160 20.76 -1.83 -16.54
C LYS A 160 19.77 -2.46 -17.52
N TYR A 161 18.57 -2.87 -17.07
CA TYR A 161 17.75 -3.84 -17.82
C TYR A 161 16.32 -3.43 -18.21
N VAL A 162 15.65 -2.52 -17.49
CA VAL A 162 14.20 -2.24 -17.70
C VAL A 162 13.85 -0.75 -17.84
N LEU A 163 14.62 0.15 -17.21
CA LEU A 163 14.41 1.60 -17.32
C LEU A 163 15.06 2.09 -18.61
N ASP A 164 14.42 1.87 -19.76
CA ASP A 164 14.89 2.32 -21.08
C ASP A 164 14.75 3.86 -21.29
N PRO A 165 15.18 4.45 -22.42
CA PRO A 165 15.10 5.90 -22.64
C PRO A 165 13.67 6.47 -22.61
N VAL A 166 12.64 5.68 -22.94
CA VAL A 166 11.24 6.10 -22.86
C VAL A 166 10.78 6.10 -21.40
N VAL A 167 11.12 5.03 -20.67
CA VAL A 167 10.80 4.88 -19.24
C VAL A 167 11.53 5.91 -18.36
N ARG A 168 12.78 6.26 -18.68
CA ARG A 168 13.58 7.27 -17.95
C ARG A 168 13.16 8.71 -18.22
N LYS A 169 12.47 9.00 -19.34
CA LYS A 169 12.13 10.38 -19.76
C LYS A 169 11.41 11.22 -18.68
N PRO A 170 10.50 10.68 -17.84
CA PRO A 170 9.86 11.44 -16.75
C PRO A 170 10.74 11.62 -15.50
N PHE A 171 11.87 10.94 -15.40
CA PHE A 171 12.70 10.83 -14.20
C PHE A 171 14.12 11.37 -14.45
N ILE A 172 14.19 12.62 -14.92
CA ILE A 172 15.45 13.27 -15.33
C ILE A 172 16.40 13.53 -14.15
N ASN A 173 15.87 13.80 -12.96
CA ASN A 173 16.66 14.09 -11.77
C ASN A 173 17.20 12.81 -11.14
N VAL A 174 16.42 11.73 -11.11
CA VAL A 174 16.93 10.39 -10.73
C VAL A 174 17.96 9.92 -11.75
N THR A 175 17.71 10.09 -13.05
CA THR A 175 18.66 9.67 -14.10
C THR A 175 19.98 10.44 -13.99
N ARG A 176 19.93 11.77 -13.77
CA ARG A 176 21.12 12.59 -13.46
C ARG A 176 21.86 12.05 -12.24
N TRP A 177 21.18 11.99 -11.08
CA TRP A 177 21.78 11.60 -9.81
C TRP A 177 22.38 10.19 -9.85
N PHE A 178 21.68 9.23 -10.46
CA PHE A 178 22.18 7.86 -10.62
C PHE A 178 23.47 7.83 -11.44
N VAL A 179 23.50 8.56 -12.58
CA VAL A 179 24.70 8.70 -13.41
C VAL A 179 25.82 9.44 -12.67
N THR A 180 25.50 10.44 -11.83
CA THR A 180 26.45 11.11 -10.94
C THR A 180 27.04 10.13 -9.92
N CYS A 181 26.25 9.23 -9.34
CA CYS A 181 26.72 8.25 -8.35
C CYS A 181 27.57 7.14 -8.98
N VAL A 182 27.07 6.44 -10.01
CA VAL A 182 27.82 5.29 -10.59
C VAL A 182 29.10 5.70 -11.31
N ASN A 183 29.29 6.99 -11.63
CA ASN A 183 30.54 7.49 -12.21
C ASN A 183 31.65 7.81 -11.19
N GLN A 184 31.37 7.75 -9.89
CA GLN A 184 32.35 8.06 -8.85
C GLN A 184 33.46 7.01 -8.81
N PRO A 185 34.72 7.36 -8.48
CA PRO A 185 35.84 6.41 -8.48
C PRO A 185 35.58 5.15 -7.64
N GLN A 186 34.96 5.31 -6.47
CA GLN A 186 34.58 4.24 -5.56
C GLN A 186 33.54 3.29 -6.18
N PHE A 187 32.53 3.84 -6.86
CA PHE A 187 31.51 3.07 -7.57
C PHE A 187 32.12 2.34 -8.77
N LYS A 188 32.90 3.03 -9.63
CA LYS A 188 33.55 2.42 -10.80
C LYS A 188 34.49 1.28 -10.43
N LYS A 189 35.18 1.37 -9.28
CA LYS A 189 36.06 0.30 -8.78
C LYS A 189 35.32 -1.02 -8.49
N ILE A 190 34.04 -0.94 -8.09
CA ILE A 190 33.24 -2.12 -7.71
C ILE A 190 32.28 -2.55 -8.84
N LEU A 191 31.66 -1.59 -9.53
CA LEU A 191 30.61 -1.84 -10.55
C LEU A 191 31.14 -1.91 -11.98
N GLY A 192 32.37 -1.45 -12.23
CA GLY A 192 32.88 -1.23 -13.59
C GLY A 192 32.16 -0.09 -14.32
N GLU A 193 32.09 -0.18 -15.65
CA GLU A 193 31.31 0.77 -16.47
C GLU A 193 29.83 0.37 -16.49
N VAL A 194 28.98 1.15 -15.83
CA VAL A 194 27.54 0.90 -15.77
C VAL A 194 26.85 1.37 -17.07
N LYS A 195 26.74 0.47 -18.05
CA LYS A 195 25.94 0.72 -19.24
C LYS A 195 24.44 0.74 -18.90
N LEU A 196 23.76 1.83 -19.26
CA LEU A 196 22.31 1.99 -19.08
C LEU A 196 21.52 1.25 -20.16
N CYS A 197 20.29 0.84 -19.81
CA CYS A 197 19.34 0.21 -20.72
C CYS A 197 19.03 1.10 -21.94
N GLU A 198 19.28 0.60 -23.16
CA GLU A 198 18.88 1.25 -24.42
C GLU A 198 17.48 0.79 -24.87
N LYS A 199 17.12 -0.46 -24.54
CA LYS A 199 15.84 -1.11 -24.84
C LYS A 199 15.66 -2.27 -23.87
N VAL A 200 14.45 -2.45 -23.33
CA VAL A 200 14.14 -3.55 -22.39
C VAL A 200 14.55 -4.91 -22.97
N VAL A 201 15.34 -5.67 -22.21
CA VAL A 201 15.86 -6.98 -22.62
C VAL A 201 14.96 -8.09 -22.05
N GLN A 202 14.49 -8.98 -22.91
CA GLN A 202 13.92 -10.28 -22.50
C GLN A 202 14.99 -11.36 -22.68
N ILE A 203 15.53 -11.88 -21.59
CA ILE A 203 16.52 -12.97 -21.65
C ILE A 203 15.78 -14.31 -21.78
N ASN A 204 15.54 -14.73 -23.03
CA ASN A 204 15.09 -16.10 -23.30
C ASN A 204 16.18 -17.09 -22.88
N SER A 205 15.86 -17.94 -21.90
CA SER A 205 16.78 -18.77 -21.12
C SER A 205 17.34 -19.98 -21.87
N LYS A 206 18.10 -19.74 -22.96
CA LYS A 206 18.88 -20.78 -23.67
C LYS A 206 20.32 -20.41 -24.04
N ASN A 207 20.78 -19.17 -23.82
CA ASN A 207 22.15 -18.73 -24.15
C ASN A 207 22.76 -17.84 -23.05
N ALA A 208 23.04 -18.42 -21.88
CA ALA A 208 23.92 -17.82 -20.88
C ALA A 208 25.23 -18.63 -20.81
N LYS A 209 26.36 -18.02 -21.17
CA LYS A 209 27.71 -18.51 -20.85
C LYS A 209 28.31 -17.64 -19.75
N PRO A 210 29.19 -18.16 -18.89
CA PRO A 210 29.96 -17.33 -17.96
C PRO A 210 30.86 -16.34 -18.72
N THR A 211 31.04 -15.15 -18.17
CA THR A 211 31.92 -14.11 -18.73
C THR A 211 33.35 -14.30 -18.22
N GLU A 212 34.32 -14.44 -19.13
CA GLU A 212 35.74 -14.46 -18.78
C GLU A 212 36.32 -13.04 -18.63
N THR A 213 37.36 -12.92 -17.81
CA THR A 213 38.08 -11.65 -17.56
C THR A 213 38.98 -11.25 -18.72
N LEU A 214 38.97 -9.96 -19.09
CA LEU A 214 39.91 -9.37 -20.05
C LEU A 214 40.97 -8.51 -19.35
N GLN A 215 42.22 -8.62 -19.81
CA GLN A 215 43.35 -7.76 -19.44
C GLN A 215 43.65 -6.72 -20.54
N SER A 216 44.59 -5.81 -20.29
CA SER A 216 44.67 -4.47 -20.92
C SER A 216 45.85 -4.24 -21.89
N LYS A 217 45.82 -3.05 -22.54
CA LYS A 217 46.79 -2.39 -23.47
C LYS A 217 46.44 -2.56 -24.97
N GLY A 218 46.63 -1.57 -25.85
CA GLY A 218 47.19 -0.21 -25.69
C GLY A 218 46.83 0.74 -26.86
N GLN A 219 47.49 1.90 -26.94
CA GLN A 219 47.27 3.03 -27.88
C GLN A 219 47.80 2.71 -29.33
N ASP A 220 47.63 3.50 -30.41
CA ASP A 220 47.41 4.96 -30.57
C ASP A 220 46.64 5.37 -31.88
N ILE A 221 46.54 6.68 -32.16
CA ILE A 221 45.82 7.34 -33.29
C ILE A 221 46.83 8.06 -34.26
N PRO A 222 46.49 8.89 -35.29
CA PRO A 222 45.30 9.05 -36.17
C PRO A 222 45.61 9.20 -37.70
N ALA A 223 44.58 9.34 -38.57
CA ALA A 223 44.48 10.33 -39.70
C ALA A 223 43.31 10.05 -40.68
N VAL A 224 42.76 11.09 -41.32
CA VAL A 224 41.54 11.12 -42.19
C VAL A 224 41.71 12.32 -43.15
N PRO A 225 41.39 12.31 -44.48
CA PRO A 225 40.03 12.63 -44.98
C PRO A 225 39.67 11.98 -46.38
N PRO A 226 39.07 12.59 -47.46
CA PRO A 226 38.13 11.86 -48.35
C PRO A 226 38.36 12.16 -49.88
N PRO A 227 37.35 12.16 -50.80
CA PRO A 227 36.05 11.45 -50.92
C PRO A 227 36.13 10.42 -52.11
N LYS A 228 35.14 9.95 -52.88
CA LYS A 228 33.69 10.19 -53.14
C LYS A 228 33.05 8.83 -53.53
N THR A 229 31.78 8.47 -53.31
CA THR A 229 30.72 8.92 -52.39
C THR A 229 29.74 7.73 -52.24
N GLU A 230 29.49 7.24 -51.03
CA GLU A 230 28.98 5.86 -50.83
C GLU A 230 27.46 5.64 -50.75
N ALA A 231 26.67 6.70 -50.58
CA ALA A 231 25.37 6.58 -49.91
C ALA A 231 24.28 5.79 -50.66
N GLN A 232 24.31 5.74 -52.00
CA GLN A 232 23.32 5.03 -52.80
C GLN A 232 23.65 3.53 -52.93
N LEU A 233 24.89 3.20 -53.31
CA LEU A 233 25.35 1.81 -53.46
C LEU A 233 25.22 1.00 -52.15
N LYS A 234 25.57 1.60 -50.99
CA LYS A 234 25.37 0.95 -49.68
C LYS A 234 23.90 0.69 -49.33
N LYS A 235 22.95 1.40 -49.95
CA LYS A 235 21.50 1.28 -49.68
C LYS A 235 20.86 0.11 -50.45
N GLU A 236 21.37 -0.20 -51.64
CA GLU A 236 20.95 -1.39 -52.41
C GLU A 236 21.65 -2.66 -51.94
N ALA A 237 22.95 -2.60 -51.63
CA ALA A 237 23.70 -3.71 -51.04
C ALA A 237 23.01 -4.24 -49.76
N LYS A 238 22.67 -3.35 -48.82
CA LYS A 238 21.91 -3.70 -47.60
C LYS A 238 20.48 -4.20 -47.85
N LYS A 239 19.91 -4.02 -49.04
CA LYS A 239 18.62 -4.63 -49.43
C LYS A 239 18.82 -6.06 -49.93
N ARG A 240 19.79 -6.32 -50.83
CA ARG A 240 20.11 -7.67 -51.31
C ARG A 240 20.56 -8.59 -50.15
N GLU A 241 21.52 -8.14 -49.35
CA GLU A 241 22.05 -8.88 -48.19
C GLU A 241 20.94 -9.27 -47.19
N LYS A 242 19.94 -8.40 -46.98
CA LYS A 242 18.78 -8.71 -46.14
C LYS A 242 17.83 -9.74 -46.75
N LEU A 243 17.68 -9.75 -48.08
CA LEU A 243 16.79 -10.67 -48.77
C LEU A 243 17.40 -12.09 -48.80
N GLU A 244 18.69 -12.20 -49.10
CA GLU A 244 19.45 -13.45 -49.06
C GLU A 244 19.45 -14.05 -47.65
N LYS A 245 19.73 -13.24 -46.61
CA LYS A 245 19.67 -13.68 -45.20
C LYS A 245 18.24 -14.03 -44.72
N PHE A 246 17.20 -13.61 -45.45
CA PHE A 246 15.82 -14.03 -45.19
C PHE A 246 15.47 -15.35 -45.90
N GLN A 247 15.91 -15.53 -47.15
CA GLN A 247 15.73 -16.78 -47.90
C GLN A 247 16.53 -17.94 -47.27
N GLN A 248 17.80 -17.72 -46.91
CA GLN A 248 18.61 -18.69 -46.17
C GLN A 248 17.97 -19.11 -44.84
N LYS A 249 17.28 -18.17 -44.15
CA LYS A 249 16.53 -18.49 -42.93
C LYS A 249 15.34 -19.43 -43.20
N LYS A 250 14.53 -19.14 -44.22
CA LYS A 250 13.41 -20.01 -44.62
C LYS A 250 13.88 -21.41 -45.02
N GLU A 251 14.98 -21.52 -45.78
CA GLU A 251 15.55 -22.84 -46.11
C GLU A 251 16.07 -23.60 -44.88
N MET A 252 16.70 -22.91 -43.92
CA MET A 252 17.14 -23.53 -42.66
C MET A 252 15.97 -23.91 -41.74
N GLU A 253 14.82 -23.22 -41.84
CA GLU A 253 13.60 -23.57 -41.11
C GLU A 253 12.90 -24.78 -41.76
N GLN A 254 12.80 -24.84 -43.09
CA GLN A 254 12.25 -26.00 -43.80
C GLN A 254 13.13 -27.26 -43.65
N LYS A 255 14.46 -27.14 -43.75
CA LYS A 255 15.40 -28.27 -43.54
C LYS A 255 15.37 -28.84 -42.11
N LYS A 256 14.82 -28.10 -41.13
CA LYS A 256 14.60 -28.57 -39.75
C LYS A 256 13.29 -29.35 -39.53
N GLN A 257 12.37 -29.36 -40.50
CA GLN A 257 11.12 -30.13 -40.42
C GLN A 257 11.19 -31.52 -41.09
N HIS A 258 12.38 -31.99 -41.48
CA HIS A 258 12.53 -33.25 -42.24
C HIS A 258 13.69 -34.15 -41.74
N SER A 259 14.18 -33.95 -40.52
CA SER A 259 15.38 -34.63 -40.00
C SER A 259 15.29 -35.03 -38.51
N GLN A 260 14.18 -35.66 -38.09
CA GLN A 260 14.03 -36.26 -36.75
C GLN A 260 13.48 -37.69 -36.78
N THR A 261 14.13 -38.57 -37.55
CA THR A 261 14.08 -40.02 -37.34
C THR A 261 15.48 -40.61 -37.47
N GLU A 262 16.21 -40.69 -36.35
CA GLU A 262 17.08 -41.82 -35.99
C GLU A 262 17.66 -41.64 -34.58
N LYS A 263 17.87 -42.76 -33.86
CA LYS A 263 18.37 -42.76 -32.47
C LYS A 263 19.90 -42.83 -32.45
N LYS A 264 20.54 -42.05 -31.57
CA LYS A 264 21.91 -42.32 -31.09
C LYS A 264 22.04 -41.97 -29.61
N ILE A 265 22.43 -42.96 -28.81
CA ILE A 265 22.50 -42.89 -27.35
C ILE A 265 23.82 -42.25 -26.92
N LYS A 266 23.77 -41.34 -25.95
CA LYS A 266 24.91 -40.84 -25.16
C LYS A 266 24.43 -40.54 -23.72
N PRO A 267 25.34 -40.49 -22.73
CA PRO A 267 24.98 -40.72 -21.32
C PRO A 267 24.11 -39.61 -20.71
N GLU A 268 23.32 -40.01 -19.72
CA GLU A 268 22.34 -39.17 -19.06
C GLU A 268 22.98 -37.97 -18.35
N LYS A 269 22.48 -36.77 -18.68
CA LYS A 269 22.32 -35.72 -17.67
C LYS A 269 20.92 -35.88 -17.09
N LYS A 270 20.80 -36.04 -15.77
CA LYS A 270 19.51 -35.90 -15.09
C LYS A 270 19.00 -34.48 -15.31
N GLU A 271 17.92 -34.33 -16.08
CA GLU A 271 17.17 -33.09 -16.08
C GLU A 271 16.47 -32.96 -14.72
N LEU A 272 16.64 -31.81 -14.06
CA LEU A 272 15.92 -31.50 -12.83
C LEU A 272 14.47 -31.10 -13.18
N GLY A 273 13.68 -32.11 -13.54
CA GLY A 273 12.26 -31.97 -13.77
C GLY A 273 11.51 -31.61 -12.48
N VAL A 274 10.27 -31.14 -12.65
CA VAL A 274 9.36 -30.95 -11.51
C VAL A 274 8.89 -32.33 -11.05
N PHE A 275 9.59 -32.91 -10.06
CA PHE A 275 9.22 -34.20 -9.49
C PHE A 275 7.86 -34.11 -8.80
N THR A 276 6.88 -34.83 -9.34
CA THR A 276 5.55 -35.06 -8.76
C THR A 276 5.55 -36.34 -7.92
N TYR A 277 4.58 -36.47 -7.00
CA TYR A 277 4.38 -37.70 -6.22
C TYR A 277 3.30 -38.54 -6.87
N ASP A 278 3.71 -39.44 -7.77
CA ASP A 278 2.80 -40.19 -8.63
C ASP A 278 2.32 -41.53 -8.01
N ILE A 279 2.72 -41.81 -6.77
CA ILE A 279 2.27 -42.99 -6.02
C ILE A 279 0.82 -42.76 -5.55
N PRO A 280 -0.12 -43.68 -5.84
CA PRO A 280 -1.53 -43.54 -5.46
C PRO A 280 -1.76 -43.81 -3.97
N THR A 281 -1.24 -42.94 -3.09
CA THR A 281 -1.60 -42.93 -1.67
C THR A 281 -3.06 -42.50 -1.53
N PRO A 282 -3.94 -43.28 -0.88
CA PRO A 282 -5.33 -42.90 -0.67
C PRO A 282 -5.47 -41.61 0.15
N ALA A 283 -6.57 -40.88 -0.04
CA ALA A 283 -6.79 -39.59 0.62
C ALA A 283 -6.73 -39.72 2.15
N GLY A 284 -5.76 -39.02 2.74
CA GLY A 284 -5.51 -39.03 4.18
C GLY A 284 -4.79 -40.25 4.74
N ASP A 285 -4.33 -41.20 3.93
CA ASP A 285 -3.40 -42.24 4.42
C ASP A 285 -1.96 -41.72 4.46
N LYS A 286 -1.13 -42.38 5.28
CA LYS A 286 0.27 -41.95 5.46
C LYS A 286 1.02 -42.14 4.14
N LYS A 287 1.64 -41.05 3.67
CA LYS A 287 2.51 -41.05 2.50
C LYS A 287 3.52 -42.20 2.56
N ASP A 288 3.59 -43.01 1.50
CA ASP A 288 4.67 -43.98 1.35
C ASP A 288 6.01 -43.25 1.11
N VAL A 289 7.01 -43.68 1.87
CA VAL A 289 8.39 -43.16 1.89
C VAL A 289 9.42 -44.28 1.71
N THR A 290 8.99 -45.50 1.36
CA THR A 290 9.86 -46.63 1.01
C THR A 290 10.40 -46.54 -0.42
N CYS A 291 9.72 -45.78 -1.27
CA CYS A 291 10.16 -45.45 -2.62
C CYS A 291 11.45 -44.59 -2.63
N THR A 292 12.26 -44.72 -3.68
CA THR A 292 13.46 -43.90 -3.90
C THR A 292 13.13 -42.41 -3.86
N MET A 293 13.82 -41.66 -2.98
CA MET A 293 13.67 -40.20 -2.91
C MET A 293 14.26 -39.53 -4.17
N PRO A 294 13.66 -38.43 -4.67
CA PRO A 294 14.23 -37.65 -5.77
C PRO A 294 15.62 -37.09 -5.44
N ASP A 295 16.49 -36.96 -6.45
CA ASP A 295 17.85 -36.41 -6.31
C ASP A 295 17.91 -34.93 -5.88
N SER A 296 16.77 -34.26 -5.73
CA SER A 296 16.67 -32.86 -5.33
C SER A 296 15.32 -32.56 -4.68
N TYR A 297 15.31 -31.60 -3.76
CA TYR A 297 14.13 -31.21 -3.01
C TYR A 297 13.04 -30.62 -3.92
N SER A 298 11.87 -31.27 -3.95
CA SER A 298 10.64 -30.76 -4.57
C SER A 298 9.58 -30.60 -3.47
N PRO A 299 9.11 -29.37 -3.15
CA PRO A 299 8.02 -29.17 -2.19
C PRO A 299 6.76 -29.94 -2.60
N GLN A 300 6.43 -29.95 -3.90
CA GLN A 300 5.27 -30.65 -4.44
C GLN A 300 5.33 -32.17 -4.21
N TYR A 301 6.51 -32.77 -4.35
CA TYR A 301 6.72 -34.16 -3.96
C TYR A 301 6.65 -34.33 -2.44
N VAL A 302 7.35 -33.48 -1.68
CA VAL A 302 7.51 -33.65 -0.23
C VAL A 302 6.17 -33.49 0.49
N GLU A 303 5.42 -32.42 0.24
CA GLU A 303 4.15 -32.06 0.89
C GLU A 303 2.96 -32.96 0.52
N ALA A 304 3.09 -33.78 -0.53
CA ALA A 304 2.02 -34.68 -0.99
C ALA A 304 1.50 -35.63 0.11
N ALA A 305 0.19 -35.86 0.12
CA ALA A 305 -0.60 -36.63 1.09
C ALA A 305 -0.55 -36.17 2.58
N TRP A 306 0.55 -35.60 3.07
CA TRP A 306 0.77 -35.32 4.51
C TRP A 306 -0.37 -34.56 5.18
N TYR A 307 -0.87 -33.48 4.57
CA TYR A 307 -1.85 -32.63 5.23
C TYR A 307 -3.17 -33.36 5.53
N GLN A 308 -3.66 -34.13 4.55
CA GLN A 308 -4.87 -34.94 4.73
C GLN A 308 -4.65 -36.03 5.78
N TRP A 309 -3.43 -36.58 5.89
CA TRP A 309 -3.09 -37.56 6.91
C TRP A 309 -3.03 -36.94 8.30
N TRP A 310 -2.37 -35.79 8.47
CA TRP A 310 -2.35 -35.05 9.74
C TRP A 310 -3.76 -34.71 10.24
N GLU A 311 -4.65 -34.33 9.31
CA GLU A 311 -6.06 -34.07 9.58
C GLU A 311 -6.82 -35.37 9.96
N LYS A 312 -6.70 -36.45 9.18
CA LYS A 312 -7.34 -37.77 9.44
C LYS A 312 -6.89 -38.40 10.76
N GLN A 313 -5.63 -38.19 11.17
CA GLN A 313 -5.10 -38.67 12.46
C GLN A 313 -5.46 -37.75 13.64
N GLY A 314 -6.08 -36.59 13.39
CA GLY A 314 -6.46 -35.64 14.44
C GLY A 314 -5.29 -34.94 15.13
N PHE A 315 -4.08 -34.91 14.54
CA PHE A 315 -2.86 -34.36 15.16
C PHE A 315 -2.95 -32.89 15.58
N PHE A 316 -3.93 -32.15 15.06
CA PHE A 316 -4.14 -30.74 15.37
C PHE A 316 -5.04 -30.52 16.60
N LYS A 317 -5.78 -31.55 17.01
CA LYS A 317 -6.81 -31.49 18.06
C LYS A 317 -6.21 -31.55 19.47
N PRO A 318 -6.74 -30.81 20.47
CA PRO A 318 -6.27 -30.88 21.86
C PRO A 318 -6.54 -32.26 22.51
N GLU A 319 -7.46 -33.05 21.96
CA GLU A 319 -7.70 -34.45 22.31
C GLU A 319 -6.53 -35.40 21.96
N TYR A 320 -5.64 -35.03 21.03
CA TYR A 320 -4.65 -35.96 20.50
C TYR A 320 -3.64 -36.42 21.57
N GLY A 321 -3.53 -37.74 21.74
CA GLY A 321 -2.67 -38.36 22.74
C GLY A 321 -3.22 -38.31 24.18
N LYS A 322 -4.50 -37.96 24.39
CA LYS A 322 -5.13 -37.81 25.71
C LYS A 322 -6.34 -38.73 25.90
N LYS A 323 -6.70 -38.96 27.17
CA LYS A 323 -7.96 -39.62 27.55
C LYS A 323 -9.11 -38.63 27.66
N SER A 324 -8.85 -37.45 28.20
CA SER A 324 -9.80 -36.33 28.26
C SER A 324 -9.05 -35.00 28.14
N VAL A 325 -9.71 -33.98 27.59
CA VAL A 325 -9.22 -32.60 27.57
C VAL A 325 -9.50 -31.88 28.90
N SER A 326 -10.44 -32.39 29.70
CA SER A 326 -10.77 -31.88 31.04
C SER A 326 -9.78 -32.33 32.13
N GLU A 327 -8.91 -33.31 31.84
CA GLU A 327 -7.85 -33.75 32.76
C GLU A 327 -6.74 -32.68 32.84
N PRO A 328 -6.37 -32.17 34.04
CA PRO A 328 -5.31 -31.17 34.18
C PRO A 328 -3.98 -31.66 33.63
N ASN A 329 -3.40 -30.91 32.68
CA ASN A 329 -2.10 -31.23 32.11
C ASN A 329 -0.97 -30.61 32.95
N PRO A 330 -0.06 -31.39 33.56
CA PRO A 330 1.08 -30.85 34.30
C PRO A 330 2.11 -30.12 33.41
N LYS A 331 1.99 -30.19 32.08
CA LYS A 331 2.75 -29.34 31.15
C LYS A 331 2.11 -27.97 30.89
N GLY A 332 0.81 -27.82 31.16
CA GLY A 332 0.04 -26.61 30.86
C GLY A 332 -0.86 -26.73 29.62
N VAL A 333 -1.43 -25.59 29.25
CA VAL A 333 -2.43 -25.42 28.17
C VAL A 333 -2.02 -24.21 27.32
N PHE A 334 -1.95 -24.38 26.01
CA PHE A 334 -1.80 -23.30 25.05
C PHE A 334 -3.06 -23.23 24.19
N MET A 335 -3.75 -22.09 24.22
CA MET A 335 -4.94 -21.87 23.42
C MET A 335 -4.85 -20.52 22.71
N MET A 336 -5.09 -20.54 21.40
CA MET A 336 -5.03 -19.37 20.53
C MET A 336 -6.15 -19.45 19.50
N CYS A 337 -6.83 -18.34 19.24
CA CYS A 337 -7.67 -18.19 18.05
C CYS A 337 -6.81 -17.68 16.88
N ILE A 338 -7.11 -18.11 15.66
CA ILE A 338 -6.65 -17.37 14.48
C ILE A 338 -7.36 -15.99 14.47
N PRO A 339 -6.69 -14.87 14.17
CA PRO A 339 -7.36 -13.64 13.77
C PRO A 339 -8.22 -13.97 12.53
N PRO A 340 -9.55 -13.93 12.63
CA PRO A 340 -10.42 -14.57 11.64
C PRO A 340 -10.37 -13.79 10.32
N PRO A 341 -9.82 -14.34 9.22
CA PRO A 341 -9.77 -13.64 7.94
C PRO A 341 -11.16 -13.30 7.42
N ASN A 342 -11.31 -12.04 6.98
CA ASN A 342 -12.52 -11.52 6.37
C ASN A 342 -12.89 -12.32 5.11
N VAL A 343 -14.16 -12.68 4.93
CA VAL A 343 -14.65 -13.43 3.74
C VAL A 343 -14.68 -12.61 2.44
N THR A 344 -13.85 -11.58 2.30
CA THR A 344 -13.87 -10.59 1.21
C THR A 344 -13.10 -11.02 -0.05
N GLY A 345 -12.34 -12.12 -0.04
CA GLY A 345 -11.60 -12.55 -1.23
C GLY A 345 -10.68 -13.77 -1.10
N SER A 346 -9.37 -13.55 -1.05
CA SER A 346 -8.33 -14.58 -1.00
C SER A 346 -7.18 -14.11 -0.14
N LEU A 347 -6.53 -15.04 0.55
CA LEU A 347 -5.40 -14.72 1.43
C LEU A 347 -4.19 -14.22 0.63
N HIS A 348 -3.48 -13.25 1.20
CA HIS A 348 -2.28 -12.61 0.66
C HIS A 348 -1.08 -12.79 1.59
N LEU A 349 0.12 -12.34 1.19
CA LEU A 349 1.38 -12.63 1.90
C LEU A 349 1.36 -12.24 3.39
N GLY A 350 0.78 -11.09 3.76
CA GLY A 350 0.59 -10.72 5.18
C GLY A 350 -0.20 -11.75 6.01
N HIS A 351 -1.24 -12.38 5.45
CA HIS A 351 -1.94 -13.48 6.11
C HIS A 351 -1.01 -14.69 6.27
N ALA A 352 -0.25 -15.04 5.23
CA ALA A 352 0.69 -16.16 5.26
C ALA A 352 1.83 -15.97 6.27
N LEU A 353 2.30 -14.72 6.46
CA LEU A 353 3.29 -14.36 7.49
C LEU A 353 2.72 -14.60 8.91
N THR A 354 1.58 -13.98 9.23
CA THR A 354 0.92 -14.11 10.54
C THR A 354 0.61 -15.58 10.85
N ASN A 355 0.01 -16.28 9.89
CA ASN A 355 -0.32 -17.70 9.97
C ASN A 355 0.92 -18.60 10.18
N SER A 356 2.05 -18.31 9.52
CA SER A 356 3.31 -19.05 9.72
C SER A 356 3.88 -18.88 11.13
N ILE A 357 3.79 -17.67 11.70
CA ILE A 357 4.23 -17.39 13.07
C ILE A 357 3.35 -18.15 14.07
N GLN A 358 2.03 -18.07 13.89
CA GLN A 358 1.06 -18.77 14.75
C GLN A 358 1.19 -20.29 14.67
N ASP A 359 1.39 -20.86 13.47
CA ASP A 359 1.60 -22.31 13.31
C ASP A 359 2.91 -22.75 13.97
N SER A 360 3.98 -21.96 13.85
CA SER A 360 5.27 -22.25 14.48
C SER A 360 5.17 -22.31 16.00
N LEU A 361 4.48 -21.33 16.62
CA LEU A 361 4.20 -21.32 18.05
C LEU A 361 3.32 -22.51 18.47
N THR A 362 2.22 -22.74 17.75
CA THR A 362 1.28 -23.85 18.02
C THR A 362 2.00 -25.20 17.97
N ARG A 363 2.86 -25.42 16.97
CA ARG A 363 3.68 -26.64 16.85
C ARG A 363 4.69 -26.76 17.98
N TRP A 364 5.36 -25.68 18.35
CA TRP A 364 6.32 -25.67 19.47
C TRP A 364 5.66 -26.03 20.81
N HIS A 365 4.57 -25.37 21.18
CA HIS A 365 3.81 -25.69 22.40
C HIS A 365 3.29 -27.14 22.39
N ARG A 366 2.78 -27.62 21.24
CA ARG A 366 2.36 -29.03 21.06
C ARG A 366 3.53 -30.01 21.22
N MET A 367 4.75 -29.64 20.80
CA MET A 367 5.98 -30.43 21.02
C MET A 367 6.49 -30.37 22.47
N CYS A 368 6.18 -29.31 23.23
CA CYS A 368 6.45 -29.24 24.68
C CYS A 368 5.52 -30.13 25.53
N GLY A 369 4.48 -30.71 24.93
CA GLY A 369 3.52 -31.62 25.58
C GLY A 369 2.33 -30.90 26.24
N GLU A 370 2.10 -29.64 25.91
CA GLU A 370 0.97 -28.86 26.40
C GLU A 370 -0.37 -29.30 25.78
N THR A 371 -1.50 -28.91 26.39
CA THR A 371 -2.81 -29.07 25.74
C THR A 371 -2.95 -27.95 24.72
N THR A 372 -2.61 -28.22 23.45
CA THR A 372 -2.51 -27.18 22.41
C THR A 372 -3.76 -27.16 21.53
N LEU A 373 -4.50 -26.05 21.56
CA LEU A 373 -5.57 -25.73 20.61
C LEU A 373 -5.24 -24.45 19.82
N TRP A 374 -5.26 -24.55 18.49
CA TRP A 374 -5.33 -23.37 17.62
C TRP A 374 -6.65 -23.41 16.86
N ASN A 375 -7.56 -22.51 17.24
CA ASN A 375 -8.95 -22.52 16.82
C ASN A 375 -9.15 -21.73 15.51
N PRO A 376 -9.64 -22.36 14.42
CA PRO A 376 -9.89 -21.69 13.15
C PRO A 376 -11.21 -20.91 13.13
N GLY A 377 -11.27 -19.90 12.27
CA GLY A 377 -12.52 -19.25 11.89
C GLY A 377 -12.34 -18.26 10.75
N CYS A 378 -13.44 -17.63 10.34
CA CYS A 378 -13.51 -16.57 9.33
C CYS A 378 -14.47 -15.47 9.83
N ASP A 379 -14.22 -14.22 9.43
CA ASP A 379 -15.10 -13.09 9.79
C ASP A 379 -16.02 -12.68 8.64
N HIS A 380 -17.28 -12.40 8.99
CA HIS A 380 -18.29 -11.83 8.11
C HIS A 380 -17.91 -10.42 7.59
N ALA A 381 -17.11 -9.66 8.35
CA ALA A 381 -16.56 -8.35 8.00
C ALA A 381 -17.58 -7.28 7.54
N GLY A 382 -18.83 -7.39 7.99
CA GLY A 382 -19.92 -6.41 7.78
C GLY A 382 -19.85 -5.62 6.47
N ILE A 383 -19.56 -4.32 6.60
CA ILE A 383 -19.44 -3.34 5.51
C ILE A 383 -18.51 -3.82 4.39
N ALA A 384 -17.36 -4.42 4.72
CA ALA A 384 -16.37 -4.83 3.72
C ALA A 384 -16.89 -5.98 2.82
N THR A 385 -17.65 -6.92 3.40
CA THR A 385 -18.30 -7.99 2.61
C THR A 385 -19.50 -7.45 1.84
N GLN A 386 -20.33 -6.60 2.45
CA GLN A 386 -21.45 -5.93 1.77
C GLN A 386 -20.95 -5.22 0.49
N VAL A 387 -19.93 -4.36 0.60
CA VAL A 387 -19.36 -3.59 -0.51
C VAL A 387 -18.80 -4.50 -1.61
N VAL A 388 -18.24 -5.67 -1.28
CA VAL A 388 -17.74 -6.62 -2.28
C VAL A 388 -18.88 -7.36 -2.98
N VAL A 389 -19.95 -7.73 -2.26
CA VAL A 389 -21.15 -8.37 -2.84
C VAL A 389 -21.95 -7.39 -3.70
N GLU A 390 -22.12 -6.13 -3.27
CA GLU A 390 -22.73 -5.08 -4.12
C GLU A 390 -21.92 -4.86 -5.41
N LYS A 391 -20.59 -4.82 -5.33
CA LYS A 391 -19.71 -4.73 -6.52
C LYS A 391 -19.76 -5.98 -7.41
N LYS A 392 -20.07 -7.16 -6.86
CA LYS A 392 -20.37 -8.39 -7.64
C LYS A 392 -21.69 -8.21 -8.41
N LEU A 393 -22.78 -7.88 -7.70
CA LEU A 393 -24.12 -7.70 -8.26
C LEU A 393 -24.20 -6.61 -9.33
N TRP A 394 -23.56 -5.46 -9.10
CA TRP A 394 -23.54 -4.37 -10.08
C TRP A 394 -22.74 -4.72 -11.35
N ARG A 395 -21.73 -5.58 -11.23
CA ARG A 395 -20.94 -6.06 -12.37
C ARG A 395 -21.67 -7.14 -13.17
N GLU A 396 -22.30 -8.09 -12.48
CA GLU A 396 -22.87 -9.31 -13.08
C GLU A 396 -24.34 -9.16 -13.50
N GLN A 397 -25.13 -8.37 -12.76
CA GLN A 397 -26.59 -8.24 -12.96
C GLN A 397 -27.08 -6.81 -13.18
N LYS A 398 -26.22 -5.80 -13.00
CA LYS A 398 -26.60 -4.35 -13.00
C LYS A 398 -27.68 -4.00 -11.98
N LYS A 399 -27.71 -4.71 -10.85
CA LYS A 399 -28.57 -4.47 -9.70
C LYS A 399 -27.78 -3.97 -8.49
N THR A 400 -28.44 -3.17 -7.66
CA THR A 400 -28.01 -2.76 -6.31
C THR A 400 -28.57 -3.71 -5.25
N ARG A 401 -28.21 -3.52 -3.97
CA ARG A 401 -28.89 -4.20 -2.85
C ARG A 401 -30.37 -3.83 -2.71
N HIS A 402 -30.74 -2.62 -3.11
CA HIS A 402 -32.11 -2.10 -2.98
C HIS A 402 -33.06 -2.74 -4.00
N ASP A 403 -32.56 -3.06 -5.20
CA ASP A 403 -33.30 -3.80 -6.25
C ASP A 403 -33.57 -5.28 -5.90
N LEU A 404 -32.94 -5.80 -4.84
CA LEU A 404 -33.11 -7.19 -4.37
C LEU A 404 -33.97 -7.29 -3.10
N GLY A 405 -33.99 -6.25 -2.26
CA GLY A 405 -34.50 -6.34 -0.89
C GLY A 405 -33.52 -7.05 0.06
N ARG A 406 -33.80 -6.94 1.36
CA ARG A 406 -32.89 -7.36 2.44
C ARG A 406 -32.63 -8.87 2.42
N GLU A 407 -33.67 -9.66 2.26
CA GLU A 407 -33.66 -11.12 2.42
C GLU A 407 -32.85 -11.78 1.29
N ALA A 408 -33.10 -11.37 0.05
CA ALA A 408 -32.37 -11.86 -1.12
C ALA A 408 -30.91 -11.37 -1.14
N PHE A 409 -30.64 -10.14 -0.66
CA PHE A 409 -29.27 -9.67 -0.51
C PHE A 409 -28.48 -10.50 0.54
N ILE A 410 -29.10 -10.80 1.68
CA ILE A 410 -28.50 -11.67 2.72
C ILE A 410 -28.20 -13.08 2.16
N GLN A 411 -29.07 -13.63 1.30
CA GLN A 411 -28.82 -14.92 0.63
C GLN A 411 -27.58 -14.87 -0.30
N GLU A 412 -27.39 -13.80 -1.08
CA GLU A 412 -26.16 -13.64 -1.89
C GLU A 412 -24.90 -13.42 -1.03
N VAL A 413 -25.02 -12.80 0.15
CA VAL A 413 -23.91 -12.71 1.12
C VAL A 413 -23.53 -14.10 1.67
N TRP A 414 -24.51 -14.93 2.06
CA TRP A 414 -24.23 -16.31 2.51
C TRP A 414 -23.64 -17.20 1.40
N LYS A 415 -24.16 -17.07 0.17
CA LYS A 415 -23.61 -17.73 -1.02
C LYS A 415 -22.17 -17.29 -1.27
N TRP A 416 -21.86 -15.99 -1.19
CA TRP A 416 -20.50 -15.48 -1.28
C TRP A 416 -19.59 -16.01 -0.15
N LYS A 417 -20.07 -16.04 1.09
CA LYS A 417 -19.36 -16.65 2.24
C LYS A 417 -18.99 -18.10 1.95
N ASN A 418 -19.90 -18.90 1.39
CA ASN A 418 -19.61 -20.29 1.04
C ASN A 418 -18.62 -20.38 -0.14
N GLU A 419 -18.81 -19.57 -1.21
CA GLU A 419 -17.87 -19.51 -2.35
C GLU A 419 -16.43 -19.09 -1.98
N LYS A 420 -16.21 -18.41 -0.84
CA LYS A 420 -14.90 -17.82 -0.45
C LYS A 420 -14.30 -18.40 0.83
N GLY A 421 -15.11 -18.77 1.82
CA GLY A 421 -14.66 -19.39 3.06
C GLY A 421 -13.90 -20.69 2.81
N ASP A 422 -14.45 -21.57 1.98
CA ASP A 422 -13.82 -22.83 1.57
C ASP A 422 -12.45 -22.61 0.90
N ARG A 423 -12.33 -21.53 0.12
CA ARG A 423 -11.07 -21.13 -0.53
C ARG A 423 -10.05 -20.56 0.47
N ILE A 424 -10.50 -19.78 1.45
CA ILE A 424 -9.66 -19.29 2.55
C ILE A 424 -9.12 -20.48 3.36
N TYR A 425 -9.99 -21.41 3.77
CA TYR A 425 -9.57 -22.63 4.47
C TYR A 425 -8.64 -23.49 3.60
N HIS A 426 -8.91 -23.66 2.30
CA HIS A 426 -7.99 -24.36 1.40
C HIS A 426 -6.62 -23.68 1.32
N GLN A 427 -6.54 -22.34 1.29
CA GLN A 427 -5.27 -21.62 1.33
C GLN A 427 -4.50 -21.85 2.65
N LEU A 428 -5.18 -21.84 3.80
CA LEU A 428 -4.57 -22.16 5.11
C LEU A 428 -4.07 -23.62 5.18
N LYS A 429 -4.89 -24.58 4.73
CA LYS A 429 -4.49 -25.99 4.60
C LYS A 429 -3.27 -26.16 3.68
N LYS A 430 -3.22 -25.42 2.57
CA LYS A 430 -2.06 -25.40 1.66
C LYS A 430 -0.81 -24.71 2.20
N LEU A 431 -0.93 -23.85 3.22
CA LEU A 431 0.20 -23.30 3.98
C LEU A 431 0.67 -24.25 5.11
N GLY A 432 -0.03 -25.36 5.35
CA GLY A 432 0.33 -26.35 6.36
C GLY A 432 -0.16 -26.05 7.78
N SER A 433 -1.06 -25.08 7.99
CA SER A 433 -1.53 -24.66 9.33
C SER A 433 -2.08 -25.83 10.17
N SER A 434 -1.61 -26.01 11.40
CA SER A 434 -2.05 -27.05 12.33
C SER A 434 -3.28 -26.66 13.17
N LEU A 435 -4.32 -26.18 12.48
CA LEU A 435 -5.62 -25.73 12.99
C LEU A 435 -6.59 -26.90 13.21
N ASP A 436 -7.46 -26.81 14.22
CA ASP A 436 -8.51 -27.80 14.49
C ASP A 436 -9.80 -27.51 13.69
N TRP A 437 -9.89 -28.04 12.47
CA TRP A 437 -10.98 -27.72 11.53
C TRP A 437 -12.38 -28.13 11.99
N ASP A 438 -12.51 -29.13 12.86
CA ASP A 438 -13.80 -29.50 13.48
C ASP A 438 -14.41 -28.35 14.29
N ARG A 439 -13.58 -27.38 14.72
CA ARG A 439 -13.97 -26.25 15.56
C ARG A 439 -14.09 -24.94 14.78
N ALA A 440 -14.00 -24.98 13.45
CA ALA A 440 -14.12 -23.81 12.59
C ALA A 440 -15.38 -22.99 12.90
N CYS A 441 -15.21 -21.69 13.08
CA CYS A 441 -16.28 -20.75 13.41
C CYS A 441 -16.44 -19.67 12.33
N PHE A 442 -17.66 -19.24 12.08
CA PHE A 442 -17.96 -18.00 11.36
C PHE A 442 -18.68 -17.03 12.31
N THR A 443 -18.37 -15.75 12.26
CA THR A 443 -18.85 -14.77 13.26
C THR A 443 -20.37 -14.54 13.27
N MET A 444 -21.09 -15.03 12.27
CA MET A 444 -22.56 -15.08 12.21
C MET A 444 -23.15 -16.48 12.46
N ASP A 445 -22.36 -17.45 12.97
CA ASP A 445 -22.90 -18.72 13.48
C ASP A 445 -23.70 -18.44 14.76
N ASP A 446 -24.85 -19.10 14.95
CA ASP A 446 -25.78 -18.90 16.08
C ASP A 446 -25.08 -18.82 17.45
N LYS A 447 -24.09 -19.69 17.69
CA LYS A 447 -23.28 -19.76 18.92
C LYS A 447 -22.48 -18.48 19.21
N LEU A 448 -22.06 -17.75 18.17
CA LEU A 448 -21.32 -16.50 18.29
C LEU A 448 -22.25 -15.30 18.24
N SER A 449 -23.33 -15.35 17.44
CA SER A 449 -24.39 -14.34 17.47
C SER A 449 -25.03 -14.24 18.87
N TYR A 450 -25.28 -15.37 19.54
CA TYR A 450 -25.72 -15.42 20.93
C TYR A 450 -24.71 -14.77 21.88
N ALA A 451 -23.41 -15.05 21.73
CA ALA A 451 -22.37 -14.46 22.57
C ALA A 451 -22.26 -12.93 22.39
N VAL A 452 -22.50 -12.41 21.19
CA VAL A 452 -22.58 -10.96 20.92
C VAL A 452 -23.86 -10.35 21.51
N GLN A 453 -25.00 -11.05 21.45
CA GLN A 453 -26.25 -10.63 22.05
C GLN A 453 -26.13 -10.53 23.59
N GLU A 454 -25.61 -11.57 24.24
CA GLU A 454 -25.32 -11.62 25.68
C GLU A 454 -24.39 -10.46 26.09
N ALA A 455 -23.30 -10.25 25.35
CA ALA A 455 -22.36 -9.16 25.62
C ALA A 455 -23.03 -7.77 25.47
N PHE A 456 -23.89 -7.58 24.46
CA PHE A 456 -24.65 -6.34 24.26
C PHE A 456 -25.64 -6.09 25.40
N VAL A 457 -26.44 -7.10 25.78
CA VAL A 457 -27.44 -6.99 26.86
C VAL A 457 -26.73 -6.60 28.16
N ARG A 458 -25.67 -7.32 28.53
CA ARG A 458 -24.91 -7.02 29.75
C ARG A 458 -24.27 -5.64 29.74
N MET A 459 -23.62 -5.23 28.65
CA MET A 459 -23.04 -3.88 28.57
C MET A 459 -24.11 -2.77 28.57
N HIS A 460 -25.34 -3.05 28.14
CA HIS A 460 -26.47 -2.13 28.26
C HIS A 460 -27.04 -2.08 29.70
N GLU A 461 -27.16 -3.22 30.38
CA GLU A 461 -27.56 -3.29 31.80
C GLU A 461 -26.53 -2.67 32.75
N GLU A 462 -25.23 -2.83 32.43
CA GLU A 462 -24.10 -2.17 33.09
C GLU A 462 -24.00 -0.66 32.74
N GLY A 463 -24.86 -0.14 31.84
CA GLY A 463 -24.93 1.28 31.46
C GLY A 463 -23.81 1.76 30.51
N VAL A 464 -22.95 0.86 30.05
CA VAL A 464 -21.83 1.14 29.14
C VAL A 464 -22.33 1.42 27.72
N ILE A 465 -23.35 0.67 27.27
CA ILE A 465 -24.07 0.90 26.01
C ILE A 465 -25.33 1.72 26.31
N TYR A 466 -25.47 2.87 25.66
CA TYR A 466 -26.59 3.79 25.79
C TYR A 466 -27.02 4.36 24.43
N ARG A 467 -28.23 4.91 24.36
CA ARG A 467 -28.77 5.56 23.15
C ARG A 467 -28.82 7.08 23.34
N SER A 468 -28.16 7.82 22.45
CA SER A 468 -28.17 9.29 22.44
C SER A 468 -28.22 9.82 21.01
N LYS A 469 -28.73 11.05 20.82
CA LYS A 469 -28.37 11.85 19.65
C LYS A 469 -26.95 12.39 19.87
N ARG A 470 -26.09 12.28 18.87
CA ARG A 470 -24.72 12.84 18.81
C ARG A 470 -24.36 13.08 17.34
N LEU A 471 -23.30 13.83 17.08
CA LEU A 471 -22.66 13.83 15.77
C LEU A 471 -22.01 12.46 15.51
N VAL A 472 -22.03 12.02 14.26
CA VAL A 472 -21.38 10.78 13.81
C VAL A 472 -20.70 10.98 12.46
N ASN A 473 -19.62 10.23 12.20
CA ASN A 473 -19.09 10.08 10.85
C ASN A 473 -20.13 9.32 10.00
N TRP A 474 -20.59 9.92 8.91
CA TRP A 474 -21.63 9.34 8.05
C TRP A 474 -21.10 9.11 6.62
N SER A 475 -21.49 7.98 6.02
CA SER A 475 -21.17 7.66 4.63
C SER A 475 -22.43 7.57 3.77
N CYS A 476 -22.67 8.60 2.96
CA CYS A 476 -23.76 8.67 1.98
C CYS A 476 -23.59 7.70 0.78
N THR A 477 -22.56 6.84 0.82
CA THR A 477 -22.39 5.71 -0.13
C THR A 477 -22.85 4.38 0.48
N LEU A 478 -22.77 4.25 1.81
CA LEU A 478 -23.19 3.06 2.56
C LEU A 478 -24.58 3.25 3.20
N ASN A 479 -24.99 4.51 3.38
CA ASN A 479 -26.07 4.99 4.23
C ASN A 479 -26.02 4.33 5.62
N SER A 480 -24.85 4.51 6.24
CA SER A 480 -24.51 4.04 7.58
C SER A 480 -23.58 5.03 8.26
N ALA A 481 -23.66 5.07 9.60
CA ALA A 481 -22.60 5.62 10.42
C ALA A 481 -21.37 4.70 10.38
N ILE A 482 -20.20 5.27 10.60
CA ILE A 482 -18.91 4.56 10.73
C ILE A 482 -18.15 5.07 11.96
N SER A 483 -17.34 4.21 12.56
CA SER A 483 -16.53 4.55 13.74
C SER A 483 -15.27 5.33 13.36
N ASP A 484 -14.67 6.06 14.31
CA ASP A 484 -13.48 6.88 14.04
C ASP A 484 -12.27 6.08 13.52
N ILE A 485 -12.17 4.79 13.89
CA ILE A 485 -11.12 3.89 13.42
C ILE A 485 -11.35 3.38 11.99
N GLU A 486 -12.53 3.61 11.41
CA GLU A 486 -12.86 3.33 10.00
C GLU A 486 -12.65 4.57 9.10
N VAL A 487 -12.21 5.72 9.65
CA VAL A 487 -12.05 6.98 8.93
C VAL A 487 -10.57 7.30 8.64
N ASP A 488 -10.13 7.01 7.41
CA ASP A 488 -8.83 7.45 6.86
C ASP A 488 -8.76 8.98 6.72
N LYS A 489 -8.26 9.67 7.75
CA LYS A 489 -7.99 11.12 7.68
C LYS A 489 -6.81 11.40 6.73
N LYS A 490 -7.00 12.34 5.79
CA LYS A 490 -6.00 12.73 4.78
C LYS A 490 -5.68 14.21 4.91
N GLU A 491 -4.49 14.53 5.37
CA GLU A 491 -3.99 15.90 5.41
C GLU A 491 -3.73 16.42 3.99
N LEU A 492 -4.11 17.68 3.74
CA LEU A 492 -3.91 18.36 2.48
C LEU A 492 -3.23 19.70 2.76
N SER A 493 -2.03 19.90 2.23
CA SER A 493 -1.24 21.14 2.39
C SER A 493 -1.74 22.31 1.52
N GLY A 494 -2.87 22.16 0.84
CA GLY A 494 -3.50 23.18 0.01
C GLY A 494 -4.39 22.59 -1.09
N ARG A 495 -4.80 23.46 -2.02
CA ARG A 495 -5.71 23.18 -3.15
C ARG A 495 -5.33 21.91 -3.91
N THR A 496 -6.17 20.88 -3.80
CA THR A 496 -5.92 19.53 -4.35
C THR A 496 -7.17 18.96 -5.03
N LEU A 497 -7.05 18.49 -6.27
CA LEU A 497 -8.13 17.81 -6.99
C LEU A 497 -8.09 16.29 -6.76
N LEU A 498 -9.10 15.76 -6.06
CA LEU A 498 -9.26 14.35 -5.73
C LEU A 498 -10.50 13.73 -6.43
N PRO A 499 -10.45 12.44 -6.81
CA PRO A 499 -11.62 11.73 -7.30
C PRO A 499 -12.54 11.33 -6.13
N VAL A 500 -13.84 11.65 -6.22
CA VAL A 500 -14.86 11.26 -5.22
C VAL A 500 -15.77 10.18 -5.83
N PRO A 501 -16.13 9.11 -5.09
CA PRO A 501 -17.07 8.10 -5.58
C PRO A 501 -18.43 8.71 -5.98
N GLY A 502 -18.91 8.43 -7.19
CA GLY A 502 -20.17 8.96 -7.73
C GLY A 502 -20.04 10.20 -8.62
N TYR A 503 -18.87 10.85 -8.64
CA TYR A 503 -18.59 12.05 -9.43
C TYR A 503 -17.87 11.62 -10.73
N LYS A 504 -18.14 12.33 -11.83
CA LYS A 504 -17.50 12.11 -13.14
C LYS A 504 -16.11 12.74 -13.15
N ASP A 505 -16.03 13.97 -12.66
CA ASP A 505 -14.81 14.77 -12.58
C ASP A 505 -14.20 14.72 -11.18
N LYS A 506 -13.02 15.33 -11.04
CA LYS A 506 -12.39 15.50 -9.74
C LYS A 506 -13.00 16.67 -8.98
N VAL A 507 -13.26 16.42 -7.71
CA VAL A 507 -13.67 17.42 -6.73
C VAL A 507 -12.42 18.05 -6.13
N GLU A 508 -12.52 19.30 -5.73
CA GLU A 508 -11.46 20.09 -5.13
C GLU A 508 -11.50 19.98 -3.61
N PHE A 509 -10.37 20.21 -2.95
CA PHE A 509 -10.22 20.14 -1.50
C PHE A 509 -9.05 21.04 -1.07
N GLY A 510 -8.99 21.43 0.21
CA GLY A 510 -7.88 22.22 0.74
C GLY A 510 -7.85 23.68 0.26
N VAL A 511 -9.00 24.22 -0.13
CA VAL A 511 -9.20 25.66 -0.35
C VAL A 511 -9.78 26.26 0.93
N LEU A 512 -9.22 27.39 1.39
CA LEU A 512 -9.76 28.17 2.50
C LEU A 512 -10.45 29.42 1.93
N VAL A 513 -11.75 29.54 2.14
CA VAL A 513 -12.59 30.65 1.69
C VAL A 513 -12.80 31.61 2.86
N SER A 514 -12.50 32.89 2.66
CA SER A 514 -12.80 33.96 3.61
C SER A 514 -14.03 34.76 3.15
N PHE A 515 -14.98 34.95 4.04
CA PHE A 515 -16.20 35.73 3.81
C PHE A 515 -16.60 36.48 5.08
N ALA A 516 -17.58 37.39 4.99
CA ALA A 516 -17.89 38.33 6.06
C ALA A 516 -19.34 38.26 6.52
N TYR A 517 -19.55 38.45 7.82
CA TYR A 517 -20.83 38.50 8.50
C TYR A 517 -21.09 39.90 9.07
N LYS A 518 -22.18 40.56 8.69
CA LYS A 518 -22.53 41.90 9.20
C LYS A 518 -23.02 41.86 10.64
N ILE A 519 -22.52 42.77 11.47
CA ILE A 519 -22.99 42.98 12.84
C ILE A 519 -24.42 43.56 12.83
N ASP A 520 -25.30 42.98 13.63
CA ASP A 520 -26.69 43.40 13.76
C ASP A 520 -26.78 44.85 14.27
N GLY A 521 -27.36 45.74 13.45
CA GLY A 521 -27.45 47.17 13.74
C GLY A 521 -26.16 47.98 13.49
N SER A 522 -25.22 47.48 12.69
CA SER A 522 -23.98 48.18 12.30
C SER A 522 -23.60 47.90 10.84
N ASP A 523 -22.76 48.76 10.26
CA ASP A 523 -22.08 48.50 8.98
C ASP A 523 -20.76 47.69 9.17
N GLU A 524 -20.40 47.38 10.42
CA GLU A 524 -19.24 46.55 10.78
C GLU A 524 -19.41 45.09 10.35
N GLU A 525 -18.32 44.47 9.89
CA GLU A 525 -18.28 43.10 9.38
C GLU A 525 -17.23 42.24 10.13
N VAL A 526 -17.61 41.01 10.49
CA VAL A 526 -16.73 39.98 11.04
C VAL A 526 -16.33 39.02 9.93
N VAL A 527 -15.05 39.05 9.54
CA VAL A 527 -14.51 38.12 8.53
C VAL A 527 -14.18 36.78 9.17
N VAL A 528 -14.75 35.70 8.64
CA VAL A 528 -14.49 34.31 9.04
C VAL A 528 -13.85 33.54 7.90
N ALA A 529 -13.14 32.45 8.22
CA ALA A 529 -12.51 31.57 7.22
C ALA A 529 -13.02 30.13 7.37
N THR A 530 -13.29 29.44 6.25
CA THR A 530 -13.74 28.04 6.25
C THR A 530 -13.28 27.25 5.03
N THR A 531 -13.16 25.94 5.17
CA THR A 531 -12.93 24.99 4.07
C THR A 531 -14.21 24.32 3.55
N ARG A 532 -15.37 24.59 4.19
CA ARG A 532 -16.67 24.02 3.85
C ARG A 532 -17.73 25.12 3.75
N ILE A 533 -17.71 25.91 2.67
CA ILE A 533 -18.63 27.03 2.46
C ILE A 533 -20.10 26.60 2.38
N GLU A 534 -20.37 25.38 1.92
CA GLU A 534 -21.69 24.75 1.89
C GLU A 534 -22.33 24.64 3.29
N THR A 535 -21.51 24.49 4.33
CA THR A 535 -22.01 24.35 5.71
C THR A 535 -22.50 25.67 6.31
N MET A 536 -22.14 26.82 5.73
CA MET A 536 -22.52 28.17 6.17
C MET A 536 -24.03 28.33 6.46
N LEU A 537 -24.88 27.71 5.64
CA LEU A 537 -26.35 27.83 5.76
C LEU A 537 -26.89 27.24 7.09
N GLY A 538 -26.12 26.35 7.71
CA GLY A 538 -26.38 25.74 9.03
C GLY A 538 -25.70 26.47 10.18
N ASP A 539 -25.03 27.60 9.95
CA ASP A 539 -24.32 28.34 11.00
C ASP A 539 -25.31 28.87 12.05
N THR A 540 -24.89 28.85 13.31
CA THR A 540 -25.68 29.36 14.45
C THR A 540 -24.92 30.29 15.38
N ALA A 541 -23.60 30.42 15.23
CA ALA A 541 -22.79 31.44 15.90
C ALA A 541 -21.52 31.78 15.09
N VAL A 542 -20.84 32.86 15.49
CA VAL A 542 -19.42 33.08 15.17
C VAL A 542 -18.64 33.03 16.47
N ALA A 543 -17.63 32.18 16.56
CA ALA A 543 -16.74 32.10 17.71
C ALA A 543 -15.49 32.97 17.51
N VAL A 544 -15.08 33.64 18.58
CA VAL A 544 -13.80 34.36 18.71
C VAL A 544 -13.10 33.94 20.00
N HIS A 545 -11.77 34.04 20.05
CA HIS A 545 -11.01 33.67 21.25
C HIS A 545 -11.21 34.71 22.38
N PRO A 546 -11.42 34.32 23.65
CA PRO A 546 -11.83 35.28 24.69
C PRO A 546 -10.80 36.37 25.03
N GLN A 547 -9.53 36.13 24.68
CA GLN A 547 -8.39 37.01 24.91
C GLN A 547 -7.94 37.74 23.63
N ASP A 548 -8.65 37.61 22.50
CA ASP A 548 -8.34 38.32 21.26
C ASP A 548 -8.81 39.78 21.30
N SER A 549 -7.85 40.70 21.46
CA SER A 549 -8.09 42.14 21.51
C SER A 549 -8.77 42.72 20.27
N ARG A 550 -8.75 42.02 19.12
CA ARG A 550 -9.42 42.45 17.88
C ARG A 550 -10.94 42.36 17.94
N TYR A 551 -11.50 41.55 18.85
CA TYR A 551 -12.92 41.20 18.85
C TYR A 551 -13.65 41.43 20.20
N LEU A 552 -12.96 41.91 21.24
CA LEU A 552 -13.54 42.09 22.58
C LEU A 552 -14.81 42.96 22.62
N HIS A 553 -14.91 43.96 21.74
CA HIS A 553 -16.07 44.86 21.61
C HIS A 553 -17.31 44.18 21.02
N LEU A 554 -17.16 42.99 20.42
CA LEU A 554 -18.24 42.18 19.89
C LEU A 554 -18.94 41.31 20.95
N LYS A 555 -18.50 41.36 22.22
CA LYS A 555 -19.07 40.55 23.29
C LYS A 555 -20.56 40.88 23.51
N GLY A 556 -21.42 39.87 23.32
CA GLY A 556 -22.88 40.05 23.39
C GLY A 556 -23.51 40.72 22.16
N LYS A 557 -22.75 40.90 21.07
CA LYS A 557 -23.29 41.27 19.76
C LYS A 557 -23.80 40.03 19.01
N TYR A 558 -24.60 40.29 17.99
CA TYR A 558 -25.08 39.30 17.04
C TYR A 558 -24.60 39.70 15.63
N VAL A 559 -24.41 38.71 14.77
CA VAL A 559 -24.32 38.91 13.32
C VAL A 559 -25.60 38.47 12.63
N ALA A 560 -25.90 39.07 11.47
CA ALA A 560 -26.97 38.64 10.59
C ALA A 560 -26.44 37.62 9.57
N HIS A 561 -27.11 36.47 9.42
CA HIS A 561 -26.80 35.52 8.35
C HIS A 561 -27.26 36.08 6.99
N PRO A 562 -26.43 36.09 5.92
CA PRO A 562 -26.72 36.85 4.70
C PRO A 562 -27.86 36.27 3.85
N PHE A 563 -28.18 34.98 4.02
CA PHE A 563 -29.17 34.27 3.21
C PHE A 563 -30.38 33.74 3.99
N CYS A 564 -30.39 33.91 5.32
CA CYS A 564 -31.42 33.35 6.21
C CYS A 564 -31.81 34.44 7.21
N ASN A 565 -33.08 34.51 7.61
CA ASN A 565 -33.53 35.44 8.65
C ASN A 565 -33.12 34.93 10.06
N ARG A 566 -31.82 34.73 10.28
CA ARG A 566 -31.20 34.21 11.51
C ARG A 566 -30.22 35.25 12.05
N LYS A 567 -30.41 35.65 13.30
CA LYS A 567 -29.40 36.38 14.08
C LYS A 567 -28.59 35.37 14.88
N MET A 568 -27.27 35.48 14.82
CA MET A 568 -26.34 34.49 15.38
C MET A 568 -25.43 35.21 16.40
N PRO A 569 -25.33 34.77 17.66
CA PRO A 569 -24.45 35.41 18.64
C PRO A 569 -22.97 35.33 18.23
N VAL A 570 -22.20 36.34 18.62
CA VAL A 570 -20.74 36.24 18.69
C VAL A 570 -20.36 35.63 20.03
N VAL A 571 -19.94 34.36 20.01
CA VAL A 571 -19.57 33.58 21.21
C VAL A 571 -18.06 33.64 21.45
N PHE A 572 -17.66 33.52 22.71
CA PHE A 572 -16.27 33.66 23.15
C PHE A 572 -15.81 32.29 23.69
N ASP A 573 -14.97 31.57 22.94
CA ASP A 573 -14.58 30.18 23.24
C ASP A 573 -13.09 29.93 23.00
N GLU A 574 -12.42 29.26 23.94
CA GLU A 574 -10.97 29.02 23.93
C GLU A 574 -10.51 28.00 22.86
N PHE A 575 -11.44 27.36 22.15
CA PHE A 575 -11.14 26.56 20.95
C PHE A 575 -10.51 27.37 19.80
N VAL A 576 -10.79 28.66 19.70
CA VAL A 576 -10.40 29.47 18.53
C VAL A 576 -8.93 29.88 18.59
N ASP A 577 -8.11 29.39 17.65
CA ASP A 577 -6.73 29.89 17.51
C ASP A 577 -6.71 31.31 16.91
N VAL A 578 -6.28 32.27 17.74
CA VAL A 578 -6.04 33.68 17.38
C VAL A 578 -5.15 33.82 16.12
N ASN A 579 -4.22 32.89 15.91
CA ASN A 579 -3.24 32.92 14.83
C ASN A 579 -3.76 32.31 13.52
N PHE A 580 -4.90 31.60 13.54
CA PHE A 580 -5.41 30.88 12.39
C PHE A 580 -6.49 31.67 11.63
N GLY A 581 -6.31 31.80 10.31
CA GLY A 581 -7.24 32.52 9.44
C GLY A 581 -7.37 33.99 9.85
N THR A 582 -8.51 34.36 10.43
CA THR A 582 -8.79 35.70 10.95
C THR A 582 -8.76 35.79 12.48
N GLY A 583 -8.78 34.67 13.21
CA GLY A 583 -9.12 34.62 14.63
C GLY A 583 -10.64 34.61 14.93
N ALA A 584 -11.48 34.52 13.89
CA ALA A 584 -12.92 34.33 14.00
C ALA A 584 -13.38 33.13 13.15
N VAL A 585 -14.19 32.25 13.74
CA VAL A 585 -14.58 30.95 13.17
C VAL A 585 -16.10 30.85 13.12
N LYS A 586 -16.65 30.42 11.99
CA LYS A 586 -18.10 30.12 11.87
C LYS A 586 -18.43 28.82 12.61
N ILE A 587 -19.57 28.75 13.29
CA ILE A 587 -19.96 27.59 14.12
C ILE A 587 -21.22 26.93 13.56
N THR A 588 -21.09 25.65 13.21
CA THR A 588 -22.06 24.76 12.56
C THR A 588 -22.31 23.46 13.38
N PRO A 589 -23.03 23.51 14.51
CA PRO A 589 -23.02 22.40 15.48
C PRO A 589 -23.55 21.05 14.97
N ALA A 590 -24.34 21.05 13.89
CA ALA A 590 -24.85 19.82 13.27
C ALA A 590 -23.86 19.13 12.29
N HIS A 591 -22.72 19.75 11.97
CA HIS A 591 -21.87 19.35 10.85
C HIS A 591 -20.34 19.34 11.09
N ASP A 592 -19.83 19.79 12.24
CA ASP A 592 -18.43 19.61 12.65
C ASP A 592 -18.33 19.11 14.08
N HIS A 593 -17.32 18.28 14.39
CA HIS A 593 -17.11 17.78 15.75
C HIS A 593 -16.69 18.88 16.72
N ASN A 594 -15.92 19.87 16.27
CA ASN A 594 -15.52 21.00 17.13
C ASN A 594 -16.69 21.97 17.32
N ASP A 595 -17.39 22.31 16.23
CA ASP A 595 -18.59 23.15 16.27
C ASP A 595 -19.70 22.52 17.13
N TYR A 596 -19.82 21.19 17.13
CA TYR A 596 -20.74 20.44 17.99
C TYR A 596 -20.44 20.70 19.48
N GLU A 597 -19.16 20.62 19.88
CA GLU A 597 -18.78 20.92 21.27
C GLU A 597 -18.99 22.40 21.64
N VAL A 598 -18.62 23.34 20.77
CA VAL A 598 -18.90 24.77 20.97
C VAL A 598 -20.41 25.00 21.09
N GLY A 599 -21.21 24.32 20.26
CA GLY A 599 -22.66 24.32 20.33
C GLY A 599 -23.22 23.80 21.65
N GLN A 600 -22.61 22.76 22.22
CA GLN A 600 -22.96 22.28 23.57
C GLN A 600 -22.52 23.27 24.66
N ARG A 601 -21.31 23.83 24.58
CA ARG A 601 -20.77 24.78 25.59
C ARG A 601 -21.59 26.09 25.67
N HIS A 602 -22.06 26.60 24.54
CA HIS A 602 -22.81 27.87 24.45
C HIS A 602 -24.31 27.69 24.24
N ASN A 603 -24.84 26.45 24.34
CA ASN A 603 -26.25 26.11 24.15
C ASN A 603 -26.84 26.69 22.84
N LEU A 604 -26.16 26.41 21.71
CA LEU A 604 -26.57 26.83 20.38
C LEU A 604 -27.60 25.87 19.76
N GLU A 605 -28.28 26.34 18.71
CA GLU A 605 -29.18 25.51 17.91
C GLU A 605 -28.37 24.51 17.03
N PHE A 606 -28.91 23.31 16.79
CA PHE A 606 -28.29 22.27 15.97
C PHE A 606 -29.04 22.12 14.64
N VAL A 607 -28.87 23.10 13.75
CA VAL A 607 -29.57 23.14 12.45
C VAL A 607 -28.94 22.15 11.46
N ASN A 608 -29.54 20.97 11.32
CA ASN A 608 -29.13 20.01 10.29
C ASN A 608 -29.63 20.46 8.90
N ILE A 609 -28.70 20.77 8.00
CA ILE A 609 -28.97 21.22 6.62
C ILE A 609 -28.64 20.17 5.54
N ILE A 610 -28.16 18.98 5.92
CA ILE A 610 -27.76 17.90 4.97
C ILE A 610 -28.50 16.60 5.33
N ASP A 611 -29.02 15.89 4.33
CA ASP A 611 -29.71 14.61 4.50
C ASP A 611 -28.81 13.36 4.43
N ASP A 612 -29.42 12.17 4.48
CA ASP A 612 -28.74 10.87 4.49
C ASP A 612 -28.00 10.54 3.19
N ASP A 613 -28.46 11.08 2.06
CA ASP A 613 -27.85 10.89 0.74
C ASP A 613 -26.84 12.01 0.41
N GLY A 614 -26.82 13.08 1.23
CA GLY A 614 -25.86 14.17 1.17
C GLY A 614 -26.41 15.47 0.56
N PHE A 615 -27.71 15.56 0.28
CA PHE A 615 -28.31 16.74 -0.33
C PHE A 615 -28.74 17.80 0.69
N LEU A 616 -28.83 19.07 0.25
CA LEU A 616 -29.28 20.16 1.10
C LEU A 616 -30.79 20.09 1.39
N ILE A 617 -31.12 20.19 2.68
CA ILE A 617 -32.45 20.29 3.26
C ILE A 617 -32.53 21.48 4.22
N ASN A 618 -33.73 21.95 4.57
CA ASN A 618 -33.95 23.03 5.55
C ASN A 618 -33.28 24.39 5.21
N VAL A 619 -32.75 24.55 4.00
CA VAL A 619 -32.13 25.79 3.50
C VAL A 619 -33.11 26.66 2.70
N PRO A 620 -32.81 27.95 2.46
CA PRO A 620 -33.64 28.81 1.61
C PRO A 620 -33.83 28.26 0.19
N ALA A 621 -34.97 28.58 -0.43
CA ALA A 621 -35.38 28.03 -1.72
C ALA A 621 -34.36 28.10 -2.87
N PRO A 622 -33.49 29.13 -3.01
CA PRO A 622 -32.43 29.14 -4.02
C PRO A 622 -31.42 27.98 -3.89
N PHE A 623 -31.18 27.48 -2.68
CA PHE A 623 -30.21 26.41 -2.39
C PHE A 623 -30.86 25.02 -2.31
N LEU A 624 -32.19 24.92 -2.33
CA LEU A 624 -32.90 23.63 -2.36
C LEU A 624 -32.86 23.06 -3.77
N ALA A 625 -32.17 21.93 -3.94
CA ALA A 625 -32.20 21.16 -5.18
C ALA A 625 -33.66 20.80 -5.55
N SER A 626 -34.16 21.44 -6.62
CA SER A 626 -35.59 21.39 -6.94
C SER A 626 -36.07 19.96 -7.20
N VAL A 627 -37.32 19.66 -6.82
CA VAL A 627 -37.86 18.28 -6.87
C VAL A 627 -37.76 17.66 -8.26
N ALA A 628 -37.88 18.47 -9.32
CA ALA A 628 -37.76 18.04 -10.71
C ALA A 628 -36.31 17.70 -11.15
N HIS A 629 -35.28 18.18 -10.46
CA HIS A 629 -33.88 17.83 -10.76
C HIS A 629 -33.43 16.49 -10.14
N ARG A 630 -34.18 15.95 -9.17
CA ARG A 630 -33.84 14.73 -8.41
C ARG A 630 -33.74 13.44 -9.24
N LEU A 631 -34.23 13.43 -10.49
CA LEU A 631 -34.35 12.22 -11.32
C LEU A 631 -33.36 12.13 -12.50
N ASN A 632 -32.63 13.21 -12.83
CA ASN A 632 -31.88 13.31 -14.09
C ASN A 632 -30.47 13.93 -13.95
N ARG A 633 -29.93 14.03 -12.72
CA ARG A 633 -28.58 14.57 -12.46
C ARG A 633 -27.77 13.65 -11.55
N THR A 634 -26.45 13.67 -11.72
CA THR A 634 -25.48 13.05 -10.81
C THR A 634 -25.19 13.97 -9.62
N PRO A 635 -24.69 13.47 -8.47
CA PRO A 635 -24.44 14.28 -7.27
C PRO A 635 -23.57 15.52 -7.55
N GLN A 636 -22.55 15.35 -8.38
CA GLN A 636 -21.71 16.43 -8.93
C GLN A 636 -22.53 17.61 -9.50
N GLU A 637 -23.61 17.34 -10.24
CA GLU A 637 -24.43 18.36 -10.91
C GLU A 637 -25.48 18.99 -9.97
N ALA A 638 -25.53 18.57 -8.70
CA ALA A 638 -26.23 19.22 -7.62
C ALA A 638 -25.26 20.08 -6.78
N ASP A 639 -24.12 19.52 -6.37
CA ASP A 639 -23.09 20.24 -5.60
C ASP A 639 -22.52 21.43 -6.38
N GLU A 640 -22.23 21.24 -7.68
CA GLU A 640 -21.77 22.34 -8.55
C GLU A 640 -22.80 23.48 -8.67
N ALA A 641 -24.10 23.18 -8.53
CA ALA A 641 -25.15 24.21 -8.52
C ALA A 641 -25.19 24.93 -7.18
N ILE A 642 -25.30 24.18 -6.08
CA ILE A 642 -25.32 24.69 -4.69
C ILE A 642 -24.11 25.59 -4.44
N GLU A 643 -22.91 25.15 -4.82
CA GLU A 643 -21.68 25.91 -4.63
C GLU A 643 -21.57 27.10 -5.58
N THR A 644 -22.02 26.97 -6.83
CA THR A 644 -22.09 28.14 -7.74
C THR A 644 -23.02 29.19 -7.16
N ASP A 645 -24.20 28.82 -6.67
CA ASP A 645 -25.17 29.74 -6.09
C ASP A 645 -24.65 30.33 -4.77
N CYS A 646 -24.14 29.54 -3.83
CA CYS A 646 -23.49 30.06 -2.61
C CYS A 646 -22.33 31.01 -2.94
N THR A 647 -21.44 30.64 -3.86
CA THR A 647 -20.27 31.45 -4.22
C THR A 647 -20.67 32.73 -4.96
N HIS A 648 -21.63 32.65 -5.88
CA HIS A 648 -22.09 33.78 -6.69
C HIS A 648 -22.98 34.73 -5.87
N MET A 649 -23.72 34.23 -4.89
CA MET A 649 -24.46 35.05 -3.92
C MET A 649 -23.53 35.66 -2.86
N CYS A 650 -22.52 34.96 -2.33
CA CYS A 650 -21.49 35.56 -1.46
C CYS A 650 -20.80 36.74 -2.16
N ARG A 651 -20.39 36.58 -3.43
CA ARG A 651 -19.84 37.67 -4.27
C ARG A 651 -20.79 38.85 -4.46
N SER A 652 -22.10 38.69 -4.22
CA SER A 652 -23.10 39.77 -4.32
C SER A 652 -23.38 40.49 -3.00
N VAL A 653 -22.98 39.92 -1.86
CA VAL A 653 -23.18 40.51 -0.51
C VAL A 653 -21.95 41.30 -0.08
N SER A 654 -20.76 40.65 -0.10
CA SER A 654 -19.47 41.31 0.19
C SER A 654 -18.39 40.70 -0.72
N PRO A 655 -17.59 41.49 -1.45
CA PRO A 655 -16.60 40.94 -2.38
C PRO A 655 -15.49 40.20 -1.60
N PRO A 656 -15.23 38.91 -1.89
CA PRO A 656 -14.29 38.11 -1.13
C PRO A 656 -12.84 38.55 -1.38
N VAL A 657 -12.05 38.65 -0.30
CA VAL A 657 -10.67 39.18 -0.30
C VAL A 657 -9.70 38.35 -1.15
N THR A 658 -10.02 37.07 -1.38
CA THR A 658 -9.36 36.19 -2.35
C THR A 658 -10.43 35.53 -3.24
N PRO A 659 -10.17 35.27 -4.53
CA PRO A 659 -11.20 34.79 -5.46
C PRO A 659 -11.63 33.35 -5.12
N PRO A 660 -12.89 33.11 -4.70
CA PRO A 660 -13.35 31.77 -4.36
C PRO A 660 -13.58 30.97 -5.63
N PHE A 661 -12.80 29.91 -5.77
CA PHE A 661 -13.16 28.71 -6.50
C PHE A 661 -12.84 27.55 -5.56
N ALA A 662 -13.86 26.79 -5.21
CA ALA A 662 -13.78 25.56 -4.48
C ALA A 662 -14.61 24.50 -5.23
N ARG A 663 -14.57 23.27 -4.70
CA ARG A 663 -15.54 22.17 -4.79
C ARG A 663 -15.43 21.38 -3.46
N SER A 664 -16.41 20.54 -3.14
CA SER A 664 -16.49 19.65 -1.95
C SER A 664 -17.38 18.44 -2.34
N CYS A 665 -17.45 17.27 -1.70
CA CYS A 665 -16.96 16.79 -0.40
C CYS A 665 -16.44 15.33 -0.48
N MET A 666 -15.94 14.72 0.62
CA MET A 666 -15.58 13.27 0.66
C MET A 666 -15.97 12.53 1.96
N SER A 667 -16.38 13.23 3.03
CA SER A 667 -16.96 12.61 4.23
C SER A 667 -17.86 13.62 4.94
N MET A 668 -19.08 13.22 5.30
CA MET A 668 -20.04 14.10 5.95
C MET A 668 -20.20 13.76 7.43
N HIS A 669 -20.65 14.75 8.20
CA HIS A 669 -21.07 14.58 9.59
C HIS A 669 -22.50 15.14 9.68
N THR A 670 -23.40 14.38 10.30
CA THR A 670 -24.83 14.74 10.41
C THR A 670 -25.34 14.48 11.82
N HIS A 671 -26.07 15.45 12.38
CA HIS A 671 -26.75 15.31 13.66
C HIS A 671 -28.10 14.58 13.47
N ARG A 672 -28.26 13.43 14.12
CA ARG A 672 -29.33 12.46 13.80
C ARG A 672 -30.38 12.30 14.89
N GLU A 673 -31.63 12.10 14.45
CA GLU A 673 -32.70 11.56 15.28
C GLU A 673 -32.69 10.01 15.25
N PRO A 674 -33.17 9.34 16.31
CA PRO A 674 -33.13 7.88 16.40
C PRO A 674 -34.14 7.20 15.46
N ALA A 675 -33.65 6.67 14.33
CA ALA A 675 -34.45 5.79 13.47
C ALA A 675 -34.99 4.57 14.24
N SER A 676 -36.28 4.27 14.05
CA SER A 676 -37.00 3.17 14.72
C SER A 676 -36.85 1.84 13.98
N GLN A 677 -35.66 1.24 14.02
CA GLN A 677 -35.58 -0.21 13.76
C GLN A 677 -36.17 -0.97 14.96
N ILE A 678 -37.34 -1.57 14.73
CA ILE A 678 -38.02 -2.45 15.69
C ILE A 678 -37.20 -3.72 15.80
N ILE A 679 -36.85 -4.11 17.03
CA ILE A 679 -36.27 -5.41 17.35
C ILE A 679 -37.44 -6.39 17.49
N ASN A 680 -37.44 -7.43 16.67
CA ASN A 680 -38.23 -8.66 16.75
C ASN A 680 -37.29 -9.82 16.42
#